data_AF-A0A6P4ANA4-F1
#
_entry.id   AF-A0A6P4ANA4-F1
#
_cell.length_a   1.000
_cell.length_b   1.000
_cell.length_c   1.000
_cell.angle_alpha   90.00
_cell.angle_beta   90.00
_cell.angle_gamma   90.00
#
_symmetry.space_group_name_H-M   'P 1'
#
loop_
_entity.id
_entity.type
_entity.pdbx_description
1 polymer ?
#
loop_
_entity_poly.entity_id
_entity_poly.type
_entity_poly.pdbx_seq_one_letter_code
_entity_poly.pdbx_strand_id
1 'polypeptide(L)'
;MEIVESLYEIPVQDPEEEEFSSADLNWVKFGNLEHHDDVALIPYDRVDAFILGECSNVECPTRFHIERGRKRSLGSLKDFKDDEYLEYRLYWCSFGPENYGEGGGILPSRRYRLNTRNRAARPQSMRGCTCNFVVKRLYARPSLALLIYHERRHVNKSGFVCHGPLDRDAIGPGAKKIPYICNEIQQRTMSMIYLGIPEENVLEKHIEGIQRYCGSDAKVNSLASQYVHKLGMIIKRSTHELDLDDQASIRMWVERNKKSIFFYQDSSETDSFILGIQTEWQLQQMIRFGHRNLIAADSTFGIKRLKYPFCTLLVFDSRQHALPVAWVITRSFAKADVSKWMKSLLDRARSVEPGLKISGFLIDDAAAEIDPIRDVFGCPVLFSLWRVRRSWHRNIVKRCSSIEVQREILKRLGTLVYNIWGGIGSLSGALEELTQDFVDQTAFMEYFKGRWIPKIEMWLSAMKTLPLASQEASGAIEAYHVKLKVKLFDDSHLGALQRVDWLVHKLTTELHSSYWLDRYADECDSFQSVKEEYIASTSWHRALQIPDSAVTLDDNDRLFAKVLSQKDSSISHLVWNPGSEFAFCDCAWSMQGNLCKHILKVNMICDSKQGHQPSLSFQSFNDILMHLWQKPMDDSVGLDQSMAWTYQMLDQIQKLVELNGSKDIGTLVNNLPTRWVSKKSRTHVGKPSSTAALPSNSNGTRTAAARKKNRKRKRLSRLR
;
A
#
# COMPACT_ATOMS: atom_id res chain seq x y z
N MET A 1 44.16 -5.67 -13.63
CA MET A 1 44.03 -4.22 -13.42
C MET A 1 44.15 -3.96 -11.94
N GLU A 2 45.03 -3.04 -11.56
CA GLU A 2 45.17 -2.54 -10.20
C GLU A 2 43.88 -1.81 -9.77
N ILE A 3 43.45 -1.98 -8.52
CA ILE A 3 42.29 -1.27 -7.95
C ILE A 3 42.80 0.02 -7.35
N VAL A 4 42.23 1.14 -7.77
CA VAL A 4 42.59 2.48 -7.31
C VAL A 4 41.65 2.88 -6.18
N GLU A 5 42.23 3.25 -5.03
CA GLU A 5 41.46 3.66 -3.84
C GLU A 5 41.25 5.18 -3.75
N SER A 6 41.96 5.95 -4.58
CA SER A 6 41.94 7.42 -4.57
C SER A 6 41.53 8.01 -5.92
N LEU A 7 40.56 8.93 -5.91
CA LEU A 7 40.07 9.55 -7.14
C LEU A 7 41.14 10.44 -7.82
N TYR A 8 42.18 10.87 -7.10
CA TYR A 8 43.29 11.65 -7.63
C TYR A 8 44.24 10.85 -8.53
N GLU A 9 44.23 9.53 -8.42
CA GLU A 9 45.05 8.62 -9.23
C GLU A 9 44.40 8.32 -10.59
N ILE A 10 43.13 8.72 -10.79
CA ILE A 10 42.40 8.52 -12.03
C ILE A 10 42.68 9.71 -12.96
N PRO A 11 43.28 9.50 -14.14
CA PRO A 11 43.55 10.57 -15.08
C PRO A 11 42.23 11.15 -15.63
N VAL A 12 42.19 12.47 -15.75
CA VAL A 12 41.11 13.16 -16.48
C VAL A 12 41.35 12.92 -17.97
N GLN A 13 40.33 12.43 -18.67
CA GLN A 13 40.37 12.09 -20.08
C GLN A 13 39.46 13.04 -20.84
N ASP A 14 39.98 13.59 -21.94
CA ASP A 14 39.27 14.54 -22.78
C ASP A 14 39.55 14.22 -24.26
N PRO A 15 38.83 13.25 -24.85
CA PRO A 15 39.04 12.85 -26.24
C PRO A 15 38.84 14.03 -27.21
N GLU A 16 39.57 14.08 -28.31
CA GLU A 16 39.49 15.21 -29.28
C GLU A 16 38.24 15.13 -30.17
N GLU A 17 37.57 13.98 -30.23
CA GLU A 17 36.39 13.76 -31.05
C GLU A 17 35.17 14.59 -30.56
N GLU A 18 34.38 15.11 -31.50
CA GLU A 18 33.15 15.87 -31.20
C GLU A 18 32.13 15.03 -30.41
N GLU A 19 32.04 13.73 -30.70
CA GLU A 19 31.27 12.73 -29.95
C GLU A 19 32.21 11.55 -29.65
N PHE A 20 32.19 11.07 -28.41
CA PHE A 20 33.02 9.94 -27.97
C PHE A 20 32.20 9.02 -27.06
N SER A 21 32.66 7.78 -26.89
CA SER A 21 31.94 6.72 -26.21
C SER A 21 32.80 6.07 -25.13
N SER A 22 32.26 5.04 -24.48
CA SER A 22 32.98 4.23 -23.51
C SER A 22 34.14 3.45 -24.12
N ALA A 23 34.14 3.20 -25.44
CA ALA A 23 35.27 2.58 -26.14
C ALA A 23 36.49 3.50 -26.25
N ASP A 24 36.25 4.83 -26.18
CA ASP A 24 37.28 5.86 -26.37
C ASP A 24 37.91 6.30 -25.03
N LEU A 25 37.49 5.69 -23.92
CA LEU A 25 37.98 5.99 -22.58
C LEU A 25 38.69 4.77 -21.96
N ASN A 26 39.76 5.05 -21.21
CA ASN A 26 40.41 4.10 -20.34
C ASN A 26 39.64 4.00 -19.02
N TRP A 27 39.15 2.80 -18.71
CA TRP A 27 38.38 2.54 -17.49
C TRP A 27 39.27 2.00 -16.38
N VAL A 28 39.13 2.56 -15.19
CA VAL A 28 39.88 2.18 -13.99
C VAL A 28 38.93 1.57 -12.98
N LYS A 29 39.37 0.53 -12.26
CA LYS A 29 38.60 -0.02 -11.15
C LYS A 29 38.78 0.85 -9.92
N PHE A 30 37.74 1.57 -9.54
CA PHE A 30 37.75 2.46 -8.37
C PHE A 30 36.94 1.85 -7.22
N GLY A 31 37.54 1.79 -6.03
CA GLY A 31 36.92 1.23 -4.84
C GLY A 31 37.91 0.43 -4.01
N ASN A 32 37.44 -0.62 -3.34
CA ASN A 32 38.27 -1.53 -2.54
C ASN A 32 38.22 -2.96 -3.11
N LEU A 33 39.02 -3.87 -2.54
CA LEU A 33 39.09 -5.27 -2.97
C LEU A 33 37.73 -6.00 -2.99
N GLU A 34 36.78 -5.61 -2.12
CA GLU A 34 35.46 -6.24 -2.03
C GLU A 34 34.40 -5.56 -2.93
N HIS A 35 34.53 -4.26 -3.19
CA HIS A 35 33.59 -3.42 -3.94
C HIS A 35 34.34 -2.42 -4.81
N HIS A 36 34.41 -2.71 -6.11
CA HIS A 36 35.01 -1.83 -7.11
C HIS A 36 34.04 -1.62 -8.28
N ASP A 37 33.99 -0.40 -8.78
CA ASP A 37 33.25 -0.04 -9.99
C ASP A 37 34.23 0.33 -11.12
N ASP A 38 33.83 0.07 -12.37
CA ASP A 38 34.56 0.56 -13.53
C ASP A 38 34.23 2.05 -13.74
N VAL A 39 35.22 2.92 -13.60
CA VAL A 39 35.04 4.37 -13.70
C VAL A 39 35.97 5.04 -14.70
N ALA A 40 35.56 6.21 -15.17
CA ALA A 40 36.38 7.12 -15.96
C ALA A 40 36.09 8.56 -15.53
N LEU A 41 37.09 9.45 -15.62
CA LEU A 41 36.98 10.84 -15.20
C LEU A 41 37.09 11.73 -16.43
N ILE A 42 36.09 12.59 -16.67
CA ILE A 42 36.05 13.51 -17.83
C ILE A 42 35.68 14.95 -17.38
N PRO A 43 35.94 15.97 -18.19
CA PRO A 43 35.35 17.29 -18.00
C PRO A 43 33.81 17.23 -18.00
N TYR A 44 33.16 17.95 -17.09
CA TYR A 44 31.69 17.89 -16.93
C TYR A 44 30.93 18.45 -18.14
N ASP A 45 31.50 19.44 -18.82
CA ASP A 45 30.99 20.01 -20.07
C ASP A 45 31.03 19.03 -21.26
N ARG A 46 31.88 18.00 -21.19
CA ARG A 46 31.99 16.93 -22.20
C ARG A 46 31.05 15.75 -21.96
N VAL A 47 30.25 15.75 -20.89
CA VAL A 47 29.29 14.67 -20.59
C VAL A 47 28.26 14.48 -21.71
N ASP A 48 27.78 15.57 -22.31
CA ASP A 48 26.80 15.46 -23.39
C ASP A 48 27.42 14.82 -24.65
N ALA A 49 28.68 15.15 -24.97
CA ALA A 49 29.44 14.51 -26.05
C ALA A 49 29.65 13.01 -25.81
N PHE A 50 29.92 12.61 -24.55
CA PHE A 50 30.00 11.21 -24.15
C PHE A 50 28.67 10.46 -24.36
N ILE A 51 27.57 11.05 -23.91
CA ILE A 51 26.24 10.42 -24.04
C ILE A 51 25.84 10.29 -25.51
N LEU A 52 26.18 11.29 -26.34
CA LEU A 52 25.92 11.23 -27.78
C LEU A 52 26.71 10.11 -28.45
N GLY A 53 28.01 9.97 -28.17
CA GLY A 53 28.80 8.86 -28.72
C GLY A 53 28.29 7.49 -28.27
N GLU A 54 27.84 7.35 -27.02
CA GLU A 54 27.18 6.13 -26.53
C GLU A 54 25.84 5.83 -27.25
N CYS A 55 25.09 6.86 -27.63
CA CYS A 55 23.86 6.68 -28.43
C CYS A 55 24.18 6.26 -29.89
N SER A 56 25.31 6.73 -30.42
CA SER A 56 25.77 6.53 -31.80
C SER A 56 26.50 5.19 -32.03
N ASN A 57 26.50 4.28 -31.07
CA ASN A 57 27.14 2.97 -31.20
C ASN A 57 26.58 2.16 -32.39
N VAL A 58 27.46 1.79 -33.34
CA VAL A 58 27.09 1.11 -34.59
C VAL A 58 26.53 -0.30 -34.36
N GLU A 59 27.01 -0.99 -33.33
CA GLU A 59 26.58 -2.37 -33.02
C GLU A 59 25.18 -2.39 -32.40
N CYS A 60 24.90 -1.44 -31.52
CA CYS A 60 23.67 -1.38 -30.72
C CYS A 60 23.20 0.07 -30.60
N PRO A 61 22.70 0.68 -31.68
CA PRO A 61 22.26 2.07 -31.63
C PRO A 61 21.10 2.23 -30.66
N THR A 62 21.16 3.25 -29.81
CA THR A 62 20.13 3.48 -28.78
C THR A 62 20.05 4.94 -28.36
N ARG A 63 19.22 5.20 -27.36
CA ARG A 63 19.20 6.45 -26.62
C ARG A 63 19.31 6.14 -25.14
N PHE A 64 20.01 6.99 -24.40
CA PHE A 64 20.03 6.89 -22.96
C PHE A 64 19.07 7.88 -22.31
N HIS A 65 18.27 7.41 -21.36
CA HIS A 65 17.37 8.24 -20.56
C HIS A 65 17.81 8.26 -19.11
N ILE A 66 17.50 9.33 -18.38
CA ILE A 66 17.81 9.41 -16.96
C ILE A 66 16.76 8.61 -16.19
N GLU A 67 17.18 7.50 -15.58
CA GLU A 67 16.35 6.65 -14.72
C GLU A 67 16.29 7.21 -13.29
N ARG A 68 17.39 7.80 -12.82
CA ARG A 68 17.48 8.34 -11.46
C ARG A 68 18.39 9.56 -11.39
N GLY A 69 17.88 10.69 -10.93
CA GLY A 69 18.65 11.91 -10.67
C GLY A 69 18.68 12.26 -9.18
N ARG A 70 19.80 12.80 -8.68
CA ARG A 70 19.90 13.43 -7.36
C ARG A 70 20.79 14.66 -7.45
N LYS A 71 20.43 15.74 -6.76
CA LYS A 71 21.21 16.98 -6.72
C LYS A 71 21.37 17.46 -5.29
N ARG A 72 22.51 18.06 -4.98
CA ARG A 72 22.80 18.73 -3.71
C ARG A 72 23.13 20.21 -3.97
N SER A 73 22.88 21.06 -2.99
CA SER A 73 23.36 22.45 -3.02
C SER A 73 24.83 22.51 -2.62
N LEU A 74 25.58 23.40 -3.26
CA LEU A 74 26.97 23.69 -2.90
C LEU A 74 27.00 24.27 -1.46
N GLY A 75 27.88 23.76 -0.61
CA GLY A 75 27.96 24.12 0.82
C GLY A 75 27.01 23.37 1.76
N SER A 76 26.15 22.48 1.26
CA SER A 76 25.25 21.65 2.10
C SER A 76 25.94 20.57 2.95
N LEU A 77 27.16 20.16 2.60
CA LEU A 77 27.89 19.11 3.31
C LEU A 77 29.00 19.73 4.15
N LYS A 78 29.07 19.35 5.44
CA LYS A 78 30.14 19.78 6.35
C LYS A 78 31.44 19.00 6.12
N ASP A 79 31.31 17.69 5.87
CA ASP A 79 32.38 16.77 5.51
C ASP A 79 31.89 15.88 4.36
N PHE A 80 32.74 15.59 3.36
CA PHE A 80 32.40 14.77 2.20
C PHE A 80 33.62 14.01 1.66
N LYS A 81 33.36 12.88 0.98
CA LYS A 81 34.40 12.11 0.27
C LYS A 81 34.70 12.73 -1.08
N ASP A 82 35.87 12.42 -1.66
CA ASP A 82 36.30 12.97 -2.95
C ASP A 82 35.38 12.58 -4.12
N ASP A 83 34.72 11.42 -4.05
CA ASP A 83 33.77 10.92 -5.05
C ASP A 83 32.31 11.30 -4.77
N GLU A 84 32.06 12.11 -3.73
CA GLU A 84 30.73 12.60 -3.40
C GLU A 84 30.20 13.47 -4.55
N TYR A 85 28.89 13.38 -4.80
CA TYR A 85 28.27 14.05 -5.94
C TYR A 85 27.66 15.40 -5.55
N LEU A 86 27.91 16.42 -6.37
CA LEU A 86 27.05 17.59 -6.46
C LEU A 86 25.77 17.25 -7.24
N GLU A 87 25.93 16.47 -8.30
CA GLU A 87 24.85 15.99 -9.15
C GLU A 87 25.11 14.55 -9.55
N TYR A 88 24.10 13.69 -9.40
CA TYR A 88 24.14 12.28 -9.73
C TYR A 88 23.04 12.01 -10.76
N ARG A 89 23.37 11.33 -11.86
CA ARG A 89 22.42 10.91 -12.88
C ARG A 89 22.72 9.48 -13.30
N LEU A 90 21.77 8.57 -13.12
CA LEU A 90 21.79 7.21 -13.68
C LEU A 90 21.11 7.24 -15.04
N TYR A 91 21.85 6.91 -16.07
CA TYR A 91 21.39 6.77 -17.44
C TYR A 91 21.14 5.31 -17.76
N TRP A 92 20.00 5.03 -18.39
CA TRP A 92 19.60 3.70 -18.84
C TRP A 92 19.32 3.72 -20.33
N CYS A 93 19.64 2.63 -21.01
CA CYS A 93 19.21 2.42 -22.39
C CYS A 93 17.68 2.56 -22.51
N SER A 94 17.17 3.17 -23.58
CA SER A 94 15.74 3.46 -23.79
C SER A 94 14.85 2.21 -23.84
N PHE A 95 15.43 1.03 -24.01
CA PHE A 95 14.72 -0.24 -23.89
C PHE A 95 14.51 -0.69 -22.43
N GLY A 96 15.05 0.06 -21.47
CA GLY A 96 14.73 0.03 -20.03
C GLY A 96 15.13 -1.25 -19.28
N PRO A 97 15.18 -1.25 -17.95
CA PRO A 97 15.42 -2.46 -17.14
C PRO A 97 14.27 -3.48 -17.23
N GLU A 98 13.12 -3.05 -17.72
CA GLU A 98 11.86 -3.78 -17.69
C GLU A 98 11.84 -4.86 -18.76
N ASN A 99 11.87 -6.13 -18.32
CA ASN A 99 11.71 -7.27 -19.20
C ASN A 99 10.21 -7.45 -19.50
N TYR A 100 9.77 -7.04 -20.68
CA TYR A 100 8.39 -7.19 -21.14
C TYR A 100 8.14 -8.50 -21.92
N GLY A 101 9.14 -9.38 -21.99
CA GLY A 101 9.15 -10.55 -22.87
C GLY A 101 9.60 -11.81 -22.14
N GLU A 102 8.79 -12.30 -21.22
CA GLU A 102 8.81 -13.72 -20.89
C GLU A 102 7.96 -14.46 -21.94
N GLY A 103 8.64 -15.07 -22.92
CA GLY A 103 8.04 -16.03 -23.84
C GLY A 103 7.89 -15.53 -25.27
N GLY A 104 8.79 -15.97 -26.16
CA GLY A 104 8.59 -15.88 -27.60
C GLY A 104 9.89 -15.92 -28.39
N GLY A 105 10.08 -16.99 -29.17
CA GLY A 105 11.18 -17.11 -30.11
C GLY A 105 11.26 -15.95 -31.12
N ILE A 106 12.36 -15.89 -31.86
CA ILE A 106 12.63 -14.87 -32.88
C ILE A 106 11.45 -14.83 -33.88
N LEU A 107 10.58 -13.83 -33.76
CA LEU A 107 9.50 -13.60 -34.73
C LEU A 107 10.02 -12.67 -35.84
N PRO A 108 9.85 -13.03 -37.13
CA PRO A 108 10.29 -12.21 -38.24
C PRO A 108 9.43 -10.96 -38.39
N SER A 109 10.09 -9.88 -38.83
CA SER A 109 9.54 -8.53 -39.03
C SER A 109 8.32 -8.55 -39.96
N ARG A 110 7.09 -8.49 -39.42
CA ARG A 110 5.89 -8.34 -40.24
C ARG A 110 5.76 -6.90 -40.74
N ARG A 111 5.70 -6.76 -42.07
CA ARG A 111 5.30 -5.54 -42.79
C ARG A 111 3.84 -5.23 -42.47
N TYR A 112 3.57 -4.31 -41.55
CA TYR A 112 2.27 -3.64 -41.47
C TYR A 112 2.46 -2.20 -41.05
N ARG A 113 2.21 -1.26 -41.98
CA ARG A 113 2.20 0.18 -41.70
C ARG A 113 0.94 0.47 -40.88
N LEU A 114 1.11 0.81 -39.60
CA LEU A 114 0.10 1.51 -38.82
C LEU A 114 0.27 3.01 -39.01
N ASN A 115 -0.86 3.68 -39.21
CA ASN A 115 -1.01 5.09 -39.50
C ASN A 115 -0.23 5.96 -38.48
N THR A 116 0.79 6.66 -38.99
CA THR A 116 1.69 7.52 -38.23
C THR A 116 0.99 8.81 -37.82
N ARG A 117 0.71 9.00 -36.52
CA ARG A 117 0.64 10.34 -35.90
C ARG A 117 0.82 10.40 -34.37
N ASN A 118 1.09 9.27 -33.72
CA ASN A 118 1.63 9.22 -32.36
C ASN A 118 2.89 8.35 -32.35
N ARG A 119 4.08 8.95 -32.46
CA ARG A 119 5.35 8.23 -32.28
C ARG A 119 5.62 8.03 -30.78
N ALA A 120 4.95 7.04 -30.18
CA ALA A 120 5.33 6.35 -28.95
C ALA A 120 4.52 5.05 -28.81
N ALA A 121 4.93 4.05 -29.58
CA ALA A 121 4.85 2.61 -29.28
C ALA A 121 5.39 1.92 -30.54
N ARG A 122 6.70 1.66 -30.63
CA ARG A 122 7.24 0.82 -31.70
C ARG A 122 7.08 -0.65 -31.26
N PRO A 123 6.30 -1.49 -31.97
CA PRO A 123 5.91 -2.82 -31.49
C PRO A 123 6.99 -3.93 -31.48
N GLN A 124 8.29 -3.63 -31.48
CA GLN A 124 9.30 -4.64 -31.87
C GLN A 124 10.44 -4.97 -30.88
N SER A 125 10.50 -4.43 -29.66
CA SER A 125 11.54 -4.87 -28.70
C SER A 125 11.12 -4.69 -27.23
N MET A 126 10.09 -5.43 -26.85
CA MET A 126 9.65 -5.61 -25.46
C MET A 126 10.57 -6.57 -24.68
N ARG A 127 11.90 -6.41 -24.74
CA ARG A 127 12.87 -7.38 -24.16
C ARG A 127 13.58 -6.90 -22.88
N GLY A 128 13.58 -5.59 -22.62
CA GLY A 128 14.44 -4.99 -21.60
C GLY A 128 15.92 -5.00 -22.00
N CYS A 129 16.65 -3.96 -21.60
CA CYS A 129 18.09 -3.81 -21.76
C CYS A 129 18.73 -3.59 -20.39
N THR A 130 19.85 -4.25 -20.11
CA THR A 130 20.63 -4.07 -18.89
C THR A 130 21.65 -2.93 -18.98
N CYS A 131 21.87 -2.36 -20.16
CA CYS A 131 22.87 -1.32 -20.38
C CYS A 131 22.51 -0.04 -19.61
N ASN A 132 23.39 0.35 -18.68
CA ASN A 132 23.24 1.55 -17.87
C ASN A 132 24.58 2.02 -17.28
N PHE A 133 24.69 3.32 -17.09
CA PHE A 133 25.85 3.99 -16.49
C PHE A 133 25.41 5.19 -15.66
N VAL A 134 26.28 5.65 -14.78
CA VAL A 134 26.07 6.80 -13.91
C VAL A 134 27.03 7.92 -14.29
N VAL A 135 26.55 9.14 -14.24
CA VAL A 135 27.35 10.36 -14.27
C VAL A 135 27.23 11.04 -12.92
N LYS A 136 28.35 11.18 -12.21
CA LYS A 136 28.46 11.98 -10.99
C LYS A 136 29.25 13.26 -11.29
N ARG A 137 28.61 14.43 -11.25
CA ARG A 137 29.33 15.70 -11.13
C ARG A 137 29.89 15.79 -9.72
N LEU A 138 31.20 15.92 -9.58
CA LEU A 138 31.85 15.82 -8.27
C LEU A 138 31.58 17.05 -7.40
N TYR A 139 31.39 16.83 -6.11
CA TYR A 139 31.15 17.88 -5.12
C TYR A 139 32.42 18.69 -4.86
N ALA A 140 33.55 18.01 -4.69
CA ALA A 140 34.86 18.62 -4.48
C ALA A 140 35.39 19.35 -5.73
N ARG A 141 35.09 18.82 -6.93
CA ARG A 141 35.60 19.32 -8.22
C ARG A 141 34.44 19.47 -9.23
N PRO A 142 33.60 20.52 -9.12
CA PRO A 142 32.40 20.65 -9.95
C PRO A 142 32.64 20.81 -11.45
N SER A 143 33.88 21.03 -11.90
CA SER A 143 34.26 21.05 -13.31
C SER A 143 34.43 19.64 -13.91
N LEU A 144 34.41 18.59 -13.09
CA LEU A 144 34.62 17.21 -13.52
C LEU A 144 33.39 16.33 -13.30
N ALA A 145 33.27 15.31 -14.15
CA ALA A 145 32.31 14.24 -14.05
C ALA A 145 33.03 12.89 -13.89
N LEU A 146 32.63 12.13 -12.87
CA LEU A 146 32.98 10.73 -12.73
C LEU A 146 31.89 9.88 -13.41
N LEU A 147 32.28 9.17 -14.46
CA LEU A 147 31.45 8.17 -15.14
C LEU A 147 31.63 6.84 -14.43
N ILE A 148 30.53 6.11 -14.19
CA ILE A 148 30.56 4.78 -13.58
C ILE A 148 29.70 3.87 -14.45
N TYR A 149 30.31 2.88 -15.09
CA TYR A 149 29.59 1.96 -15.97
C TYR A 149 29.21 0.69 -15.21
N HIS A 150 27.92 0.37 -15.10
CA HIS A 150 27.48 -0.85 -14.42
C HIS A 150 27.39 -2.05 -15.38
N GLU A 151 26.87 -1.82 -16.59
CA GLU A 151 26.81 -2.83 -17.65
C GLU A 151 26.84 -2.11 -19.00
N ARG A 152 27.85 -2.42 -19.82
CA ARG A 152 28.04 -1.83 -21.16
C ARG A 152 27.27 -2.59 -22.24
N ARG A 153 26.95 -3.86 -22.01
CA ARG A 153 26.34 -4.72 -23.02
C ARG A 153 24.85 -4.45 -23.15
N HIS A 154 24.41 -4.30 -24.39
CA HIS A 154 23.01 -4.20 -24.77
C HIS A 154 22.34 -5.58 -24.80
N VAL A 155 22.18 -6.18 -23.61
CA VAL A 155 21.53 -7.49 -23.44
C VAL A 155 20.32 -7.41 -22.51
N ASN A 156 19.43 -8.39 -22.59
CA ASN A 156 18.36 -8.56 -21.61
C ASN A 156 18.87 -9.30 -20.36
N LYS A 157 18.00 -9.48 -19.36
CA LYS A 157 18.35 -10.21 -18.11
C LYS A 157 18.80 -11.65 -18.35
N SER A 158 18.43 -12.25 -19.48
CA SER A 158 18.81 -13.61 -19.89
C SER A 158 20.09 -13.65 -20.74
N GLY A 159 20.75 -12.51 -20.95
CA GLY A 159 22.02 -12.40 -21.68
C GLY A 159 21.89 -12.33 -23.22
N PHE A 160 20.67 -12.26 -23.77
CA PHE A 160 20.46 -12.12 -25.21
C PHE A 160 20.51 -10.65 -25.63
N VAL A 161 21.08 -10.37 -26.80
CA VAL A 161 21.12 -9.03 -27.40
C VAL A 161 19.71 -8.44 -27.49
N CYS A 162 19.50 -7.25 -26.91
CA CYS A 162 18.18 -6.63 -26.82
C CYS A 162 17.76 -5.94 -28.13
N HIS A 163 18.71 -5.31 -28.83
CA HIS A 163 18.57 -4.69 -30.16
C HIS A 163 19.94 -4.71 -30.86
N GLY A 164 19.98 -4.64 -32.20
CA GLY A 164 21.23 -4.72 -32.97
C GLY A 164 21.26 -3.74 -34.16
N PRO A 165 22.26 -3.84 -35.06
CA PRO A 165 22.51 -2.85 -36.12
C PRO A 165 21.37 -2.71 -37.14
N LEU A 166 20.50 -3.73 -37.20
CA LEU A 166 19.35 -3.79 -38.11
C LEU A 166 18.15 -2.95 -37.62
N ASP A 167 18.14 -2.51 -36.35
CA ASP A 167 17.14 -1.56 -35.85
C ASP A 167 17.56 -0.12 -36.19
N ARG A 168 17.64 0.18 -37.49
CA ARG A 168 17.98 1.54 -38.00
C ARG A 168 16.97 2.60 -37.55
N ASP A 169 15.82 2.17 -37.08
CA ASP A 169 14.79 3.00 -36.49
C ASP A 169 15.12 3.39 -35.03
N ALA A 170 15.97 2.64 -34.31
CA ALA A 170 16.41 2.96 -32.95
C ALA A 170 17.13 4.32 -32.86
N ILE A 171 17.82 4.73 -33.93
CA ILE A 171 18.34 6.08 -34.10
C ILE A 171 17.22 6.99 -34.62
N GLY A 172 16.32 7.42 -33.75
CA GLY A 172 15.44 8.56 -34.07
C GLY A 172 16.22 9.89 -34.06
N PRO A 173 15.65 11.03 -34.51
CA PRO A 173 16.31 12.35 -34.47
C PRO A 173 16.71 12.73 -33.04
N GLY A 174 18.03 12.74 -32.75
CA GLY A 174 18.70 13.18 -31.51
C GLY A 174 18.18 12.60 -30.18
N ALA A 175 18.96 12.66 -29.11
CA ALA A 175 18.38 12.57 -27.77
C ALA A 175 17.24 13.60 -27.70
N LYS A 176 16.00 13.15 -27.47
CA LYS A 176 14.92 14.10 -27.20
C LYS A 176 15.39 14.91 -26.00
N LYS A 177 15.38 16.24 -26.10
CA LYS A 177 15.51 17.19 -24.98
C LYS A 177 14.39 17.04 -23.92
N ILE A 178 13.66 15.92 -23.94
CA ILE A 178 12.58 15.57 -23.04
C ILE A 178 13.16 14.52 -22.08
N PRO A 179 13.46 14.88 -20.82
CA PRO A 179 13.85 13.88 -19.83
C PRO A 179 12.74 12.82 -19.72
N TYR A 180 13.13 11.55 -19.65
CA TYR A 180 12.19 10.48 -19.35
C TYR A 180 11.59 10.74 -17.96
N ILE A 181 10.27 10.79 -17.93
CA ILE A 181 9.49 11.02 -16.71
C ILE A 181 9.37 9.66 -16.03
N CYS A 182 9.91 9.50 -14.82
CA CYS A 182 9.82 8.22 -14.10
C CYS A 182 8.35 7.81 -13.87
N ASN A 183 8.11 6.50 -13.73
CA ASN A 183 6.77 5.91 -13.56
C ASN A 183 5.96 6.59 -12.44
N GLU A 184 6.62 7.04 -11.37
CA GLU A 184 5.98 7.74 -10.26
C GLU A 184 5.43 9.12 -10.67
N ILE A 185 6.19 9.93 -11.41
CA ILE A 185 5.71 11.23 -11.89
C ILE A 185 4.59 11.03 -12.91
N GLN A 186 4.71 10.04 -13.79
CA GLN A 186 3.65 9.70 -14.74
C GLN A 186 2.38 9.29 -14.01
N GLN A 187 2.48 8.37 -13.04
CA GLN A 187 1.34 7.92 -12.23
C GLN A 187 0.71 9.08 -11.47
N ARG A 188 1.52 9.96 -10.87
CA ARG A 188 1.05 11.18 -10.20
C ARG A 188 0.25 12.06 -11.15
N THR A 189 0.79 12.36 -12.33
CA THR A 189 0.11 13.18 -13.32
C THR A 189 -1.19 12.52 -13.80
N MET A 190 -1.18 11.22 -14.10
CA MET A 190 -2.39 10.47 -14.46
C MET A 190 -3.43 10.51 -13.34
N SER A 191 -3.02 10.28 -12.10
CA SER A 191 -3.93 10.28 -10.95
C SER A 191 -4.56 11.64 -10.70
N MET A 192 -3.80 12.73 -10.83
CA MET A 192 -4.37 14.07 -10.71
C MET A 192 -5.40 14.35 -11.82
N ILE A 193 -5.12 13.94 -13.07
CA ILE A 193 -6.05 14.12 -14.20
C ILE A 193 -7.32 13.30 -13.99
N TYR A 194 -7.22 12.03 -13.59
CA TYR A 194 -8.40 11.17 -13.33
C TYR A 194 -9.26 11.69 -12.18
N LEU A 195 -8.66 12.37 -11.21
CA LEU A 195 -9.39 13.01 -10.10
C LEU A 195 -9.98 14.37 -10.45
N GLY A 196 -9.85 14.81 -11.70
CA GLY A 196 -10.42 16.07 -12.18
C GLY A 196 -9.70 17.32 -11.67
N ILE A 197 -8.45 17.19 -11.22
CA ILE A 197 -7.66 18.35 -10.79
C ILE A 197 -7.39 19.24 -12.03
N PRO A 198 -7.55 20.58 -11.92
CA PRO A 198 -7.35 21.50 -13.04
C PRO A 198 -5.98 21.31 -13.71
N GLU A 199 -5.97 21.38 -15.05
CA GLU A 199 -4.79 21.11 -15.88
C GLU A 199 -3.59 22.01 -15.49
N GLU A 200 -3.85 23.24 -15.09
CA GLU A 200 -2.84 24.20 -14.59
C GLU A 200 -2.12 23.67 -13.34
N ASN A 201 -2.89 23.17 -12.36
CA ASN A 201 -2.34 22.60 -11.12
C ASN A 201 -1.60 21.28 -11.40
N VAL A 202 -2.11 20.46 -12.34
CA VAL A 202 -1.42 19.24 -12.80
C VAL A 202 -0.08 19.60 -13.43
N LEU A 203 -0.06 20.62 -14.29
CA LEU A 203 1.13 21.09 -14.97
C LEU A 203 2.17 21.62 -13.99
N GLU A 204 1.76 22.49 -13.07
CA GLU A 204 2.63 23.02 -12.02
C GLU A 204 3.30 21.88 -11.25
N LYS A 205 2.52 20.91 -10.77
CA LYS A 205 3.05 19.77 -10.01
C LYS A 205 3.91 18.86 -10.88
N HIS A 206 3.55 18.65 -12.14
CA HIS A 206 4.34 17.87 -13.08
C HIS A 206 5.72 18.52 -13.32
N ILE A 207 5.75 19.83 -13.54
CA ILE A 207 6.97 20.63 -13.66
C ILE A 207 7.79 20.54 -12.36
N GLU A 208 7.17 20.72 -11.19
CA GLU A 208 7.86 20.57 -9.90
C GLU A 208 8.53 19.19 -9.78
N GLY A 209 7.83 18.13 -10.21
CA GLY A 209 8.38 16.78 -10.28
C GLY A 209 9.60 16.70 -11.17
N ILE A 210 9.48 17.17 -12.42
CA ILE A 210 10.59 17.13 -13.37
C ILE A 210 11.77 17.96 -12.87
N GLN A 211 11.53 19.15 -12.32
CA GLN A 211 12.56 20.04 -11.79
C GLN A 211 13.32 19.42 -10.62
N ARG A 212 12.66 18.65 -9.74
CA ARG A 212 13.34 17.88 -8.69
C ARG A 212 14.40 16.93 -9.25
N TYR A 213 14.22 16.42 -10.47
CA TYR A 213 15.16 15.48 -11.11
C TYR A 213 16.11 16.11 -12.14
N CYS A 214 15.67 17.13 -12.88
CA CYS A 214 16.35 17.66 -14.06
C CYS A 214 16.75 19.15 -13.94
N GLY A 215 16.38 19.83 -12.84
CA GLY A 215 16.57 21.28 -12.69
C GLY A 215 15.60 22.11 -13.54
N SER A 216 15.75 23.44 -13.47
CA SER A 216 14.91 24.39 -14.22
C SER A 216 15.45 24.64 -15.62
N ASP A 217 14.76 24.18 -16.66
CA ASP A 217 15.01 24.52 -18.06
C ASP A 217 13.70 24.96 -18.73
N ALA A 218 13.71 26.15 -19.35
CA ALA A 218 12.54 26.72 -20.03
C ALA A 218 12.03 25.82 -21.17
N LYS A 219 12.91 25.06 -21.84
CA LYS A 219 12.51 24.09 -22.88
C LYS A 219 11.77 22.89 -22.29
N VAL A 220 12.17 22.45 -21.09
CA VAL A 220 11.54 21.34 -20.37
C VAL A 220 10.12 21.73 -19.91
N ASN A 221 9.90 22.98 -19.49
CA ASN A 221 8.58 23.47 -19.10
C ASN A 221 7.57 23.47 -20.26
N SER A 222 8.00 23.87 -21.47
CA SER A 222 7.14 23.83 -22.67
C SER A 222 6.75 22.39 -23.05
N LEU A 223 7.69 21.46 -22.96
CA LEU A 223 7.46 20.04 -23.25
C LEU A 223 6.57 19.37 -22.19
N ALA A 224 6.71 19.74 -20.91
CA ALA A 224 5.85 19.34 -19.81
C ALA A 224 4.40 19.76 -20.04
N SER A 225 4.17 21.00 -20.50
CA SER A 225 2.84 21.50 -20.86
C SER A 225 2.20 20.67 -21.98
N GLN A 226 2.94 20.41 -23.06
CA GLN A 226 2.45 19.55 -24.15
C GLN A 226 2.14 18.12 -23.68
N TYR A 227 2.96 17.56 -22.79
CA TYR A 227 2.74 16.23 -22.23
C TYR A 227 1.46 16.16 -21.41
N VAL A 228 1.29 17.07 -20.44
CA VAL A 228 0.11 17.12 -19.56
C VAL A 228 -1.15 17.35 -20.39
N HIS A 229 -1.11 18.29 -21.33
CA HIS A 229 -2.24 18.57 -22.22
C HIS A 229 -2.62 17.34 -23.05
N LYS A 230 -1.63 16.67 -23.67
CA LYS A 230 -1.85 15.47 -24.47
C LYS A 230 -2.40 14.32 -23.63
N LEU A 231 -1.85 14.10 -22.44
CA LEU A 231 -2.31 13.05 -21.53
C LEU A 231 -3.75 13.34 -21.06
N GLY A 232 -4.05 14.60 -20.75
CA GLY A 232 -5.40 15.08 -20.46
C GLY A 232 -6.37 14.81 -21.61
N MET A 233 -5.98 15.11 -22.85
CA MET A 233 -6.81 14.78 -24.02
C MET A 233 -7.03 13.28 -24.20
N ILE A 234 -5.99 12.45 -23.99
CA ILE A 234 -6.09 10.99 -24.10
C ILE A 234 -7.08 10.46 -23.07
N ILE A 235 -6.96 10.90 -21.81
CA ILE A 235 -7.85 10.48 -20.73
C ILE A 235 -9.29 10.93 -21.00
N LYS A 236 -9.49 12.20 -21.38
CA LYS A 236 -10.83 12.74 -21.72
C LYS A 236 -11.48 12.04 -22.90
N ARG A 237 -10.70 11.56 -23.88
CA ARG A 237 -11.20 10.82 -25.06
C ARG A 237 -11.26 9.31 -24.86
N SER A 238 -10.67 8.78 -23.78
CA SER A 238 -10.67 7.35 -23.52
C SER A 238 -12.06 6.89 -23.11
N THR A 239 -12.58 5.89 -23.82
CA THR A 239 -13.83 5.21 -23.47
C THR A 239 -13.51 3.92 -22.73
N HIS A 240 -14.35 3.57 -21.76
CA HIS A 240 -14.29 2.26 -21.13
C HIS A 240 -14.81 1.16 -22.07
N GLU A 241 -15.78 1.50 -22.91
CA GLU A 241 -16.31 0.64 -23.97
C GLU A 241 -15.29 0.56 -25.12
N LEU A 242 -14.46 -0.48 -25.10
CA LEU A 242 -13.53 -0.81 -26.19
C LEU A 242 -14.22 -1.57 -27.32
N ASP A 243 -15.36 -2.20 -27.02
CA ASP A 243 -16.25 -2.90 -27.93
C ASP A 243 -17.71 -2.73 -27.45
N LEU A 244 -18.67 -2.86 -28.37
CA LEU A 244 -20.10 -2.84 -28.03
C LEU A 244 -20.47 -4.03 -27.14
N ASP A 245 -19.86 -5.19 -27.37
CA ASP A 245 -19.97 -6.36 -26.51
C ASP A 245 -19.07 -6.23 -25.28
N ASP A 246 -19.66 -6.29 -24.09
CA ASP A 246 -18.96 -6.14 -22.80
C ASP A 246 -17.90 -7.24 -22.59
N GLN A 247 -18.17 -8.48 -23.03
CA GLN A 247 -17.22 -9.58 -22.88
C GLN A 247 -16.01 -9.41 -23.82
N ALA A 248 -16.23 -9.03 -25.08
CA ALA A 248 -15.16 -8.66 -26.02
C ALA A 248 -14.33 -7.46 -25.52
N SER A 249 -15.00 -6.44 -24.99
CA SER A 249 -14.37 -5.26 -24.39
C SER A 249 -13.43 -5.63 -23.24
N ILE A 250 -13.87 -6.50 -22.33
CA ILE A 250 -13.04 -7.05 -21.25
C ILE A 250 -11.87 -7.85 -21.78
N ARG A 251 -12.06 -8.73 -22.77
CA ARG A 251 -10.95 -9.48 -23.39
C ARG A 251 -9.89 -8.55 -23.97
N MET A 252 -10.29 -7.51 -24.69
CA MET A 252 -9.38 -6.49 -25.22
C MET A 252 -8.66 -5.73 -24.11
N TRP A 253 -9.37 -5.40 -23.02
CA TRP A 253 -8.77 -4.75 -21.86
C TRP A 253 -7.75 -5.65 -21.15
N VAL A 254 -8.07 -6.94 -20.98
CA VAL A 254 -7.20 -7.95 -20.36
C VAL A 254 -5.90 -8.10 -21.15
N GLU A 255 -6.00 -8.22 -22.47
CA GLU A 255 -4.82 -8.33 -23.35
C GLU A 255 -3.93 -7.08 -23.28
N ARG A 256 -4.52 -5.89 -23.12
CA ARG A 256 -3.78 -4.62 -22.98
C ARG A 256 -3.15 -4.44 -21.59
N ASN A 257 -3.71 -5.07 -20.55
CA ASN A 257 -3.37 -4.80 -19.15
C ASN A 257 -2.87 -6.05 -18.39
N LYS A 258 -2.23 -7.01 -19.07
CA LYS A 258 -1.73 -8.27 -18.46
C LYS A 258 -0.93 -8.07 -17.16
N LYS A 259 -0.14 -6.97 -17.08
CA LYS A 259 0.63 -6.63 -15.88
C LYS A 259 -0.25 -6.36 -14.66
N SER A 260 -1.44 -5.82 -14.83
CA SER A 260 -2.36 -5.48 -13.74
C SER A 260 -3.32 -6.62 -13.38
N ILE A 261 -3.11 -7.81 -13.94
CA ILE A 261 -4.00 -8.97 -13.79
C ILE A 261 -3.23 -10.10 -13.12
N PHE A 262 -3.77 -10.62 -12.02
CA PHE A 262 -3.19 -11.78 -11.34
C PHE A 262 -3.95 -13.07 -11.63
N PHE A 263 -5.20 -12.97 -12.08
CA PHE A 263 -6.02 -14.11 -12.48
C PHE A 263 -7.07 -13.69 -13.51
N TYR A 264 -7.27 -14.51 -14.54
CA TYR A 264 -8.33 -14.30 -15.52
C TYR A 264 -8.88 -15.64 -16.00
N GLN A 265 -10.20 -15.78 -15.94
CA GLN A 265 -10.96 -16.91 -16.46
C GLN A 265 -12.20 -16.35 -17.17
N ASP A 266 -12.31 -16.62 -18.47
CA ASP A 266 -13.49 -16.24 -19.26
C ASP A 266 -14.67 -17.17 -18.91
N SER A 267 -15.91 -16.70 -19.11
CA SER A 267 -17.08 -17.56 -18.89
C SER A 267 -17.18 -18.61 -20.00
N SER A 268 -17.30 -19.88 -19.62
CA SER A 268 -17.62 -21.01 -20.50
C SER A 268 -18.87 -21.74 -20.00
N GLU A 269 -19.28 -22.83 -20.65
CA GLU A 269 -20.39 -23.67 -20.17
C GLU A 269 -20.09 -24.30 -18.80
N THR A 270 -18.81 -24.55 -18.50
CA THR A 270 -18.34 -25.21 -17.28
C THR A 270 -17.78 -24.25 -16.24
N ASP A 271 -17.23 -23.12 -16.68
CA ASP A 271 -16.44 -22.21 -15.85
C ASP A 271 -17.11 -20.85 -15.69
N SER A 272 -17.16 -20.37 -14.45
CA SER A 272 -17.63 -19.03 -14.14
C SER A 272 -16.61 -17.96 -14.52
N PHE A 273 -17.08 -16.79 -14.95
CA PHE A 273 -16.21 -15.63 -15.17
C PHE A 273 -15.51 -15.19 -13.86
N ILE A 274 -14.19 -15.00 -13.92
CA ILE A 274 -13.37 -14.47 -12.82
C ILE A 274 -12.32 -13.51 -13.39
N LEU A 275 -12.30 -12.28 -12.91
CA LEU A 275 -11.26 -11.31 -13.21
C LEU A 275 -10.62 -10.78 -11.91
N GLY A 276 -9.37 -11.16 -11.69
CA GLY A 276 -8.53 -10.72 -10.59
C GLY A 276 -7.58 -9.60 -11.02
N ILE A 277 -7.80 -8.39 -10.50
CA ILE A 277 -7.02 -7.18 -10.79
C ILE A 277 -6.12 -6.87 -9.58
N GLN A 278 -4.84 -6.69 -9.86
CA GLN A 278 -3.85 -6.16 -8.93
C GLN A 278 -2.80 -5.37 -9.73
N THR A 279 -2.84 -4.04 -9.61
CA THR A 279 -1.80 -3.17 -10.20
C THR A 279 -0.47 -3.38 -9.49
N GLU A 280 0.62 -2.90 -10.10
CA GLU A 280 1.94 -2.94 -9.45
C GLU A 280 1.94 -2.21 -8.11
N TRP A 281 1.29 -1.04 -8.04
CA TRP A 281 1.17 -0.31 -6.79
C TRP A 281 0.41 -1.10 -5.72
N GLN A 282 -0.68 -1.77 -6.08
CA GLN A 282 -1.46 -2.62 -5.18
C GLN A 282 -0.66 -3.82 -4.66
N LEU A 283 0.12 -4.46 -5.52
CA LEU A 283 1.05 -5.54 -5.16
C LEU A 283 2.08 -5.05 -4.14
N GLN A 284 2.69 -3.89 -4.38
CA GLN A 284 3.65 -3.29 -3.45
C GLN A 284 3.00 -2.95 -2.09
N GLN A 285 1.76 -2.43 -2.09
CA GLN A 285 1.03 -2.18 -0.84
C GLN A 285 0.70 -3.49 -0.09
N MET A 286 0.33 -4.55 -0.81
CA MET A 286 0.09 -5.87 -0.22
C MET A 286 1.31 -6.42 0.49
N ILE A 287 2.49 -6.33 -0.15
CA ILE A 287 3.74 -6.80 0.43
C ILE A 287 4.12 -5.94 1.64
N ARG A 288 4.06 -4.61 1.49
CA ARG A 288 4.47 -3.66 2.53
C ARG A 288 3.61 -3.72 3.78
N PHE A 289 2.29 -3.74 3.61
CA PHE A 289 1.35 -3.59 4.71
C PHE A 289 0.61 -4.89 5.08
N GLY A 290 0.66 -5.91 4.24
CA GLY A 290 0.12 -7.24 4.54
C GLY A 290 1.12 -8.17 5.23
N HIS A 291 2.44 -7.96 5.07
CA HIS A 291 3.43 -8.81 5.74
C HIS A 291 3.34 -8.70 7.26
N ARG A 292 3.14 -9.85 7.91
CA ARG A 292 2.91 -10.02 9.35
C ARG A 292 1.76 -9.17 9.90
N ASN A 293 0.80 -8.85 9.04
CA ASN A 293 -0.35 -8.03 9.39
C ASN A 293 -1.66 -8.70 8.93
N LEU A 294 -2.78 -7.99 9.13
CA LEU A 294 -4.10 -8.42 8.73
C LEU A 294 -4.41 -8.05 7.28
N ILE A 295 -5.05 -8.96 6.56
CA ILE A 295 -5.76 -8.68 5.31
C ILE A 295 -7.25 -8.76 5.58
N ALA A 296 -8.05 -7.84 5.07
CA ALA A 296 -9.50 -7.98 5.08
C ALA A 296 -10.02 -8.33 3.69
N ALA A 297 -10.88 -9.34 3.61
CA ALA A 297 -11.74 -9.54 2.46
C ALA A 297 -13.11 -8.96 2.76
N ASP A 298 -13.47 -7.99 1.94
CA ASP A 298 -14.83 -7.49 1.88
C ASP A 298 -15.66 -8.32 0.90
N SER A 299 -16.78 -8.85 1.40
CA SER A 299 -17.67 -9.70 0.62
C SER A 299 -18.58 -8.92 -0.33
N THR A 300 -18.47 -9.29 -1.62
CA THR A 300 -19.45 -9.06 -2.71
C THR A 300 -20.19 -7.72 -2.68
N PHE A 301 -19.47 -6.66 -3.03
CA PHE A 301 -20.10 -5.39 -3.35
C PHE A 301 -20.97 -5.51 -4.61
N GLY A 302 -22.11 -4.81 -4.61
CA GLY A 302 -22.89 -4.59 -5.83
C GLY A 302 -23.76 -5.74 -6.30
N ILE A 303 -24.01 -6.79 -5.49
CA ILE A 303 -24.86 -7.96 -5.85
C ILE A 303 -26.16 -7.60 -6.57
N LYS A 304 -26.81 -6.50 -6.19
CA LYS A 304 -28.10 -6.07 -6.77
C LYS A 304 -28.00 -5.03 -7.89
N ARG A 305 -26.82 -4.44 -8.10
CA ARG A 305 -26.63 -3.26 -8.98
C ARG A 305 -25.65 -3.51 -10.12
N LEU A 306 -24.66 -4.36 -9.92
CA LEU A 306 -23.61 -4.67 -10.90
C LEU A 306 -23.91 -5.99 -11.61
N LYS A 307 -23.43 -6.14 -12.86
CA LYS A 307 -23.57 -7.40 -13.63
C LYS A 307 -22.92 -8.58 -12.93
N TYR A 308 -21.73 -8.39 -12.36
CA TYR A 308 -21.09 -9.32 -11.42
C TYR A 308 -20.74 -8.56 -10.15
N PRO A 309 -20.99 -9.12 -8.96
CA PRO A 309 -20.44 -8.55 -7.74
C PRO A 309 -18.91 -8.64 -7.77
N PHE A 310 -18.27 -7.87 -6.89
CA PHE A 310 -16.83 -7.98 -6.72
C PHE A 310 -16.43 -7.99 -5.25
N CYS A 311 -15.33 -8.71 -4.97
CA CYS A 311 -14.67 -8.74 -3.68
C CYS A 311 -13.48 -7.78 -3.71
N THR A 312 -13.26 -7.05 -2.63
CA THR A 312 -12.03 -6.27 -2.44
C THR A 312 -11.18 -6.92 -1.35
N LEU A 313 -9.89 -7.05 -1.61
CA LEU A 313 -8.92 -7.32 -0.57
C LEU A 313 -8.27 -6.01 -0.10
N LEU A 314 -8.21 -5.82 1.21
CA LEU A 314 -7.73 -4.63 1.87
C LEU A 314 -6.57 -4.98 2.80
N VAL A 315 -5.56 -4.11 2.86
CA VAL A 315 -4.56 -4.07 3.93
C VAL A 315 -4.71 -2.78 4.73
N PHE A 316 -4.12 -2.74 5.92
CA PHE A 316 -4.13 -1.56 6.78
C PHE A 316 -2.75 -0.92 6.77
N ASP A 317 -2.70 0.38 6.43
CA ASP A 317 -1.44 1.11 6.41
C ASP A 317 -0.92 1.41 7.83
N SER A 318 0.18 2.16 7.95
CA SER A 318 0.76 2.50 9.25
C SER A 318 -0.17 3.33 10.16
N ARG A 319 -1.21 3.95 9.60
CA ARG A 319 -2.24 4.70 10.32
C ARG A 319 -3.55 3.91 10.42
N GLN A 320 -3.54 2.61 10.15
CA GLN A 320 -4.74 1.77 10.12
C GLN A 320 -5.81 2.21 9.11
N HIS A 321 -5.44 2.96 8.06
CA HIS A 321 -6.33 3.24 6.93
C HIS A 321 -6.37 2.03 5.98
N ALA A 322 -7.56 1.68 5.49
CA ALA A 322 -7.72 0.57 4.56
C ALA A 322 -7.28 0.93 3.14
N LEU A 323 -6.43 0.09 2.53
CA LEU A 323 -5.93 0.23 1.17
C LEU A 323 -6.35 -0.96 0.30
N PRO A 324 -6.95 -0.74 -0.89
CA PRO A 324 -7.30 -1.83 -1.80
C PRO A 324 -6.06 -2.42 -2.47
N VAL A 325 -5.80 -3.70 -2.22
CA VAL A 325 -4.64 -4.44 -2.74
C VAL A 325 -5.00 -5.46 -3.83
N ALA A 326 -6.28 -5.77 -3.99
CA ALA A 326 -6.78 -6.53 -5.12
C ALA A 326 -8.30 -6.34 -5.26
N TRP A 327 -8.79 -6.49 -6.49
CA TRP A 327 -10.21 -6.61 -6.79
C TRP A 327 -10.47 -7.92 -7.53
N VAL A 328 -11.54 -8.62 -7.17
CA VAL A 328 -11.97 -9.86 -7.82
C VAL A 328 -13.41 -9.72 -8.26
N ILE A 329 -13.64 -9.65 -9.57
CA ILE A 329 -14.98 -9.57 -10.16
C ILE A 329 -15.41 -10.98 -10.56
N THR A 330 -16.44 -11.52 -9.91
CA THR A 330 -16.94 -12.86 -10.19
C THR A 330 -18.37 -13.07 -9.69
N ARG A 331 -19.10 -14.02 -10.27
CA ARG A 331 -20.37 -14.54 -9.74
C ARG A 331 -20.20 -15.82 -8.91
N SER A 332 -19.02 -16.44 -8.96
CA SER A 332 -18.78 -17.71 -8.26
C SER A 332 -18.20 -17.49 -6.87
N PHE A 333 -18.82 -18.15 -5.89
CA PHE A 333 -18.32 -18.27 -4.51
C PHE A 333 -17.97 -19.71 -4.17
N ALA A 334 -17.87 -20.58 -5.19
CA ALA A 334 -17.51 -21.98 -4.99
C ALA A 334 -16.09 -22.09 -4.42
N LYS A 335 -15.90 -22.96 -3.42
CA LYS A 335 -14.62 -23.21 -2.76
C LYS A 335 -13.47 -23.41 -3.75
N ALA A 336 -13.70 -24.15 -4.84
CA ALA A 336 -12.70 -24.40 -5.88
C ALA A 336 -12.24 -23.12 -6.59
N ASP A 337 -13.17 -22.26 -6.99
CA ASP A 337 -12.86 -21.01 -7.66
C ASP A 337 -12.18 -20.01 -6.72
N VAL A 338 -12.66 -19.92 -5.48
CA VAL A 338 -12.02 -19.09 -4.43
C VAL A 338 -10.58 -19.53 -4.20
N SER A 339 -10.33 -20.83 -4.11
CA SER A 339 -8.99 -21.39 -3.92
C SER A 339 -8.06 -21.07 -5.09
N LYS A 340 -8.55 -21.15 -6.34
CA LYS A 340 -7.75 -20.85 -7.55
C LYS A 340 -7.22 -19.42 -7.51
N TRP A 341 -8.10 -18.41 -7.40
CA TRP A 341 -7.66 -17.02 -7.49
C TRP A 341 -6.89 -16.58 -6.24
N MET A 342 -7.21 -17.09 -5.04
CA MET A 342 -6.43 -16.79 -3.82
C MET A 342 -5.00 -17.31 -3.95
N LYS A 343 -4.83 -18.53 -4.48
CA LYS A 343 -3.51 -19.11 -4.71
C LYS A 343 -2.71 -18.28 -5.73
N SER A 344 -3.31 -17.92 -6.86
CA SER A 344 -2.64 -17.07 -7.85
C SER A 344 -2.25 -15.69 -7.31
N LEU A 345 -3.07 -15.10 -6.45
CA LEU A 345 -2.73 -13.85 -5.78
C LEU A 345 -1.51 -14.00 -4.86
N LEU A 346 -1.50 -15.05 -4.02
CA LEU A 346 -0.40 -15.29 -3.10
C LEU A 346 0.90 -15.65 -3.83
N ASP A 347 0.82 -16.46 -4.90
CA ASP A 347 1.96 -16.81 -5.73
C ASP A 347 2.56 -15.58 -6.41
N ARG A 348 1.70 -14.67 -6.91
CA ARG A 348 2.14 -13.38 -7.46
C ARG A 348 2.85 -12.52 -6.40
N ALA A 349 2.34 -12.48 -5.18
CA ALA A 349 2.98 -11.73 -4.11
C ALA A 349 4.31 -12.34 -3.65
N ARG A 350 4.39 -13.68 -3.58
CA ARG A 350 5.60 -14.43 -3.23
C ARG A 350 6.66 -14.44 -4.32
N SER A 351 6.30 -14.23 -5.58
CA SER A 351 7.29 -14.10 -6.66
C SER A 351 8.15 -12.84 -6.50
N VAL A 352 7.60 -11.80 -5.86
CA VAL A 352 8.32 -10.56 -5.53
C VAL A 352 8.94 -10.65 -4.14
N GLU A 353 8.18 -11.08 -3.12
CA GLU A 353 8.66 -11.22 -1.74
C GLU A 353 8.39 -12.65 -1.21
N PRO A 354 9.35 -13.59 -1.39
CA PRO A 354 9.17 -14.99 -0.97
C PRO A 354 8.88 -15.16 0.52
N GLY A 355 9.31 -14.21 1.36
CA GLY A 355 9.07 -14.22 2.80
C GLY A 355 7.67 -13.77 3.23
N LEU A 356 6.78 -13.40 2.30
CA LEU A 356 5.46 -12.89 2.64
C LEU A 356 4.65 -13.88 3.49
N LYS A 357 4.28 -13.44 4.70
CA LYS A 357 3.44 -14.16 5.65
C LYS A 357 2.32 -13.24 6.10
N ILE A 358 1.08 -13.72 6.05
CA ILE A 358 -0.09 -12.98 6.54
C ILE A 358 -0.40 -13.47 7.96
N SER A 359 -0.64 -12.54 8.89
CA SER A 359 -0.86 -12.89 10.31
C SER A 359 -2.32 -13.23 10.62
N GLY A 360 -3.26 -12.73 9.82
CA GLY A 360 -4.67 -13.04 9.97
C GLY A 360 -5.50 -12.47 8.83
N PHE A 361 -6.69 -13.01 8.68
CA PHE A 361 -7.59 -12.67 7.58
C PHE A 361 -8.97 -12.31 8.11
N LEU A 362 -9.43 -11.10 7.84
CA LEU A 362 -10.73 -10.59 8.28
C LEU A 362 -11.79 -10.89 7.22
N ILE A 363 -12.92 -11.44 7.64
CA ILE A 363 -14.12 -11.64 6.81
C ILE A 363 -15.31 -10.91 7.43
N ASP A 364 -16.24 -10.47 6.59
CA ASP A 364 -17.43 -9.73 7.02
C ASP A 364 -18.77 -10.41 6.66
N ASP A 365 -18.70 -11.61 6.07
CA ASP A 365 -19.84 -12.47 5.77
C ASP A 365 -19.65 -13.84 6.41
N ALA A 366 -20.59 -14.25 7.25
CA ALA A 366 -20.58 -15.56 7.89
C ALA A 366 -20.76 -16.71 6.88
N ALA A 367 -21.28 -16.41 5.67
CA ALA A 367 -21.36 -17.37 4.57
C ALA A 367 -20.07 -17.47 3.75
N ALA A 368 -19.02 -16.71 4.07
CA ALA A 368 -17.77 -16.77 3.33
C ALA A 368 -17.05 -18.11 3.53
N GLU A 369 -16.52 -18.67 2.45
CA GLU A 369 -15.69 -19.87 2.48
C GLU A 369 -14.36 -19.58 3.18
N ILE A 370 -14.18 -20.12 4.39
CA ILE A 370 -12.98 -19.91 5.20
C ILE A 370 -11.86 -20.92 4.91
N ASP A 371 -12.21 -22.10 4.38
CA ASP A 371 -11.24 -23.16 4.10
C ASP A 371 -10.18 -22.71 3.06
N PRO A 372 -10.54 -22.09 1.92
CA PRO A 372 -9.55 -21.59 0.97
C PRO A 372 -8.54 -20.63 1.61
N ILE A 373 -8.98 -19.81 2.56
CA ILE A 373 -8.12 -18.85 3.25
C ILE A 373 -7.10 -19.59 4.11
N ARG A 374 -7.57 -20.57 4.89
CA ARG A 374 -6.71 -21.40 5.76
C ARG A 374 -5.73 -22.23 4.95
N ASP A 375 -6.19 -22.83 3.86
CA ASP A 375 -5.38 -23.70 3.01
C ASP A 375 -4.31 -22.91 2.23
N VAL A 376 -4.64 -21.71 1.74
CA VAL A 376 -3.72 -20.91 0.92
C VAL A 376 -2.78 -20.06 1.78
N PHE A 377 -3.29 -19.34 2.77
CA PHE A 377 -2.51 -18.37 3.55
C PHE A 377 -1.95 -18.95 4.86
N GLY A 378 -2.52 -20.04 5.40
CA GLY A 378 -2.07 -20.66 6.64
C GLY A 378 -2.21 -19.74 7.86
N CYS A 379 -3.25 -18.91 7.90
CA CYS A 379 -3.45 -17.89 8.94
C CYS A 379 -4.85 -17.97 9.58
N PRO A 380 -5.02 -17.48 10.82
CA PRO A 380 -6.32 -17.42 11.48
C PRO A 380 -7.29 -16.50 10.74
N VAL A 381 -8.57 -16.84 10.80
CA VAL A 381 -9.66 -16.05 10.21
C VAL A 381 -10.41 -15.34 11.33
N LEU A 382 -10.60 -14.04 11.19
CA LEU A 382 -11.30 -13.17 12.14
C LEU A 382 -12.62 -12.69 11.53
N PHE A 383 -13.63 -12.52 12.36
CA PHE A 383 -14.97 -12.12 11.93
C PHE A 383 -15.29 -10.66 12.28
N SER A 384 -15.73 -9.89 11.29
CA SER A 384 -16.08 -8.47 11.43
C SER A 384 -17.58 -8.27 11.61
N LEU A 385 -17.97 -7.61 12.71
CA LEU A 385 -19.37 -7.27 13.01
C LEU A 385 -19.91 -6.08 12.20
N TRP A 386 -19.01 -5.35 11.53
CA TRP A 386 -19.34 -4.11 10.83
C TRP A 386 -20.53 -4.24 9.89
N ARG A 387 -20.53 -5.26 9.02
CA ARG A 387 -21.55 -5.43 7.96
C ARG A 387 -22.94 -5.63 8.55
N VAL A 388 -23.02 -6.45 9.61
CA VAL A 388 -24.27 -6.76 10.31
C VAL A 388 -24.78 -5.54 11.05
N ARG A 389 -23.92 -4.92 11.88
CA ARG A 389 -24.24 -3.68 12.59
C ARG A 389 -24.77 -2.62 11.63
N ARG A 390 -24.04 -2.34 10.55
CA ARG A 390 -24.41 -1.35 9.53
C ARG A 390 -25.76 -1.66 8.90
N SER A 391 -25.99 -2.92 8.54
CA SER A 391 -27.24 -3.33 7.88
C SER A 391 -28.44 -3.20 8.82
N TRP A 392 -28.33 -3.63 10.08
CA TRP A 392 -29.39 -3.46 11.07
C TRP A 392 -29.67 -1.99 11.31
N HIS A 393 -28.64 -1.22 11.70
CA HIS A 393 -28.76 0.19 12.02
C HIS A 393 -29.39 0.99 10.87
N ARG A 394 -28.90 0.80 9.63
CA ARG A 394 -29.45 1.48 8.45
C ARG A 394 -30.93 1.14 8.19
N ASN A 395 -31.35 -0.12 8.42
CA ASN A 395 -32.74 -0.51 8.16
C ASN A 395 -33.67 -0.11 9.32
N ILE A 396 -33.17 -0.04 10.55
CA ILE A 396 -33.89 0.51 11.69
C ILE A 396 -34.23 1.98 11.42
N VAL A 397 -33.22 2.80 11.10
CA VAL A 397 -33.43 4.24 10.82
C VAL A 397 -34.35 4.48 9.62
N LYS A 398 -34.30 3.61 8.60
CA LYS A 398 -35.12 3.75 7.40
C LYS A 398 -36.56 3.29 7.55
N ARG A 399 -36.82 2.31 8.42
CA ARG A 399 -38.11 1.59 8.48
C ARG A 399 -38.91 1.89 9.75
N CYS A 400 -38.28 2.42 10.79
CA CYS A 400 -38.93 2.82 12.03
C CYS A 400 -39.01 4.35 12.07
N SER A 401 -40.15 4.92 12.47
CA SER A 401 -40.38 6.37 12.46
C SER A 401 -39.95 7.08 13.75
N SER A 402 -40.15 6.45 14.92
CA SER A 402 -39.77 7.01 16.23
C SER A 402 -38.30 6.75 16.54
N ILE A 403 -37.59 7.79 16.98
CA ILE A 403 -36.19 7.70 17.36
C ILE A 403 -36.01 6.89 18.66
N GLU A 404 -36.98 6.94 19.57
CA GLU A 404 -37.02 6.14 20.81
C GLU A 404 -37.07 4.65 20.45
N VAL A 405 -37.96 4.27 19.54
CA VAL A 405 -38.09 2.90 19.06
C VAL A 405 -36.84 2.45 18.31
N GLN A 406 -36.26 3.31 17.47
CA GLN A 406 -35.00 3.01 16.77
C GLN A 406 -33.86 2.67 17.74
N ARG A 407 -33.70 3.47 18.80
CA ARG A 407 -32.68 3.27 19.83
C ARG A 407 -32.91 1.97 20.59
N GLU A 408 -34.14 1.69 21.00
CA GLU A 408 -34.45 0.50 21.80
C GLU A 408 -34.31 -0.79 20.97
N ILE A 409 -34.73 -0.81 19.71
CA ILE A 409 -34.52 -1.96 18.82
C ILE A 409 -33.02 -2.25 18.66
N LEU A 410 -32.20 -1.23 18.40
CA LEU A 410 -30.76 -1.44 18.19
C LEU A 410 -30.09 -1.94 19.48
N LYS A 411 -30.49 -1.41 20.63
CA LYS A 411 -30.05 -1.88 21.96
C LYS A 411 -30.45 -3.33 22.18
N ARG A 412 -31.72 -3.71 21.96
CA ARG A 412 -32.22 -5.08 22.15
C ARG A 412 -31.51 -6.08 21.24
N LEU A 413 -31.25 -5.72 19.99
CA LEU A 413 -30.44 -6.51 19.07
C LEU A 413 -29.00 -6.67 19.60
N GLY A 414 -28.41 -5.61 20.14
CA GLY A 414 -27.11 -5.71 20.81
C GLY A 414 -27.14 -6.69 21.98
N THR A 415 -28.11 -6.54 22.89
CA THR A 415 -28.29 -7.44 24.05
C THR A 415 -28.43 -8.90 23.62
N LEU A 416 -29.19 -9.18 22.56
CA LEU A 416 -29.29 -10.53 21.99
C LEU A 416 -27.91 -11.08 21.59
N VAL A 417 -27.07 -10.25 20.97
CA VAL A 417 -25.71 -10.63 20.57
C VAL A 417 -24.81 -10.91 21.77
N TYR A 418 -24.79 -10.03 22.77
CA TYR A 418 -23.99 -10.24 23.99
C TYR A 418 -24.46 -11.46 24.79
N ASN A 419 -25.77 -11.64 24.97
CA ASN A 419 -26.33 -12.76 25.72
C ASN A 419 -25.97 -14.09 25.07
N ILE A 420 -26.13 -14.17 23.74
CA ILE A 420 -25.82 -15.39 23.01
C ILE A 420 -24.33 -15.67 23.05
N TRP A 421 -23.47 -14.66 22.89
CA TRP A 421 -22.03 -14.82 23.05
C TRP A 421 -21.69 -15.37 24.44
N GLY A 422 -22.25 -14.77 25.49
CA GLY A 422 -22.05 -15.19 26.89
C GLY A 422 -22.66 -16.55 27.25
N GLY A 423 -23.34 -17.23 26.32
CA GLY A 423 -23.99 -18.52 26.58
C GLY A 423 -25.26 -18.42 27.42
N ILE A 424 -25.86 -17.23 27.52
CA ILE A 424 -27.01 -16.94 28.37
C ILE A 424 -28.27 -16.87 27.52
N GLY A 425 -29.24 -17.75 27.82
CA GLY A 425 -30.59 -17.73 27.22
C GLY A 425 -30.75 -18.52 25.92
N SER A 426 -32.02 -18.79 25.58
CA SER A 426 -32.41 -19.45 24.33
C SER A 426 -32.55 -18.44 23.20
N LEU A 427 -31.91 -18.70 22.05
CA LEU A 427 -32.03 -17.86 20.84
C LEU A 427 -33.50 -17.74 20.39
N SER A 428 -34.26 -18.83 20.41
CA SER A 428 -35.68 -18.82 20.01
C SER A 428 -36.48 -17.87 20.89
N GLY A 429 -36.32 -17.99 22.21
CA GLY A 429 -37.05 -17.16 23.18
C GLY A 429 -36.71 -15.66 23.04
N ALA A 430 -35.42 -15.33 22.86
CA ALA A 430 -35.00 -13.94 22.68
C ALA A 430 -35.50 -13.33 21.36
N LEU A 431 -35.60 -14.12 20.29
CA LEU A 431 -36.14 -13.67 19.00
C LEU A 431 -37.67 -13.54 19.02
N GLU A 432 -38.36 -14.43 19.72
CA GLU A 432 -39.81 -14.36 19.96
C GLU A 432 -40.16 -13.11 20.77
N GLU A 433 -39.43 -12.85 21.86
CA GLU A 433 -39.58 -11.64 22.68
C GLU A 433 -39.32 -10.38 21.85
N LEU A 434 -38.22 -10.32 21.10
CA LEU A 434 -37.95 -9.19 20.20
C LEU A 434 -39.05 -9.01 19.14
N THR A 435 -39.64 -10.09 18.66
CA THR A 435 -40.75 -10.03 17.69
C THR A 435 -42.03 -9.51 18.32
N GLN A 436 -42.28 -9.88 19.58
CA GLN A 436 -43.45 -9.47 20.33
C GLN A 436 -43.36 -8.01 20.77
N ASP A 437 -42.20 -7.59 21.30
CA ASP A 437 -41.94 -6.23 21.80
C ASP A 437 -42.07 -5.16 20.70
N PHE A 438 -41.74 -5.52 19.46
CA PHE A 438 -41.74 -4.60 18.32
C PHE A 438 -42.71 -5.00 17.21
N VAL A 439 -43.78 -5.71 17.55
CA VAL A 439 -44.80 -6.16 16.57
C VAL A 439 -45.39 -5.01 15.76
N ASP A 440 -45.53 -3.83 16.38
CA ASP A 440 -46.05 -2.61 15.74
C ASP A 440 -45.11 -2.02 14.69
N GLN A 441 -43.82 -2.41 14.69
CA GLN A 441 -42.82 -1.97 13.71
C GLN A 441 -42.80 -2.90 12.49
N THR A 442 -43.97 -3.07 11.88
CA THR A 442 -44.26 -4.07 10.82
C THR A 442 -43.22 -4.07 9.70
N ALA A 443 -42.90 -2.90 9.15
CA ALA A 443 -41.95 -2.75 8.03
C ALA A 443 -40.51 -3.20 8.37
N PHE A 444 -40.08 -3.01 9.63
CA PHE A 444 -38.79 -3.51 10.10
C PHE A 444 -38.85 -5.02 10.38
N MET A 445 -39.92 -5.48 11.03
CA MET A 445 -40.08 -6.89 11.37
C MET A 445 -40.19 -7.80 10.16
N GLU A 446 -40.91 -7.40 9.10
CA GLU A 446 -40.93 -8.12 7.83
C GLU A 446 -39.53 -8.23 7.20
N TYR A 447 -38.77 -7.14 7.22
CA TYR A 447 -37.39 -7.13 6.75
C TYR A 447 -36.51 -8.06 7.58
N PHE A 448 -36.60 -7.99 8.91
CA PHE A 448 -35.78 -8.78 9.82
C PHE A 448 -36.10 -10.28 9.69
N LYS A 449 -37.38 -10.63 9.65
CA LYS A 449 -37.87 -12.00 9.41
C LYS A 449 -37.42 -12.55 8.06
N GLY A 450 -37.56 -11.78 6.99
CA GLY A 450 -37.20 -12.25 5.65
C GLY A 450 -35.69 -12.31 5.38
N ARG A 451 -34.90 -11.43 5.98
CA ARG A 451 -33.46 -11.28 5.64
C ARG A 451 -32.52 -11.90 6.68
N TRP A 452 -32.81 -11.75 7.96
CA TRP A 452 -31.87 -12.05 9.05
C TRP A 452 -32.19 -13.33 9.78
N ILE A 453 -33.45 -13.62 10.09
CA ILE A 453 -33.82 -14.86 10.80
C ILE A 453 -33.24 -16.11 10.12
N PRO A 454 -33.31 -16.30 8.78
CA PRO A 454 -32.75 -17.48 8.13
C PRO A 454 -31.22 -17.62 8.23
N LYS A 455 -30.51 -16.54 8.59
CA LYS A 455 -29.04 -16.48 8.62
C LYS A 455 -28.48 -16.25 10.02
N ILE A 456 -29.33 -15.99 11.01
CA ILE A 456 -28.89 -15.49 12.31
C ILE A 456 -28.09 -16.54 13.07
N GLU A 457 -28.48 -17.82 13.00
CA GLU A 457 -27.76 -18.93 13.63
C GLU A 457 -26.36 -19.10 13.04
N MET A 458 -26.23 -19.10 11.72
CA MET A 458 -24.94 -19.18 11.03
C MET A 458 -24.03 -18.01 11.45
N TRP A 459 -24.59 -16.81 11.55
CA TRP A 459 -23.85 -15.63 11.97
C TRP A 459 -23.39 -15.69 13.42
N LEU A 460 -24.28 -16.07 14.34
CA LEU A 460 -23.95 -16.25 15.76
C LEU A 460 -22.94 -17.37 15.98
N SER A 461 -23.01 -18.44 15.18
CA SER A 461 -22.02 -19.52 15.17
C SER A 461 -20.65 -19.01 14.71
N ALA A 462 -20.60 -18.24 13.61
CA ALA A 462 -19.37 -17.63 13.11
C ALA A 462 -18.75 -16.69 14.16
N MET A 463 -19.57 -15.92 14.87
CA MET A 463 -19.12 -15.13 16.01
C MET A 463 -18.48 -16.03 17.06
N LYS A 464 -19.20 -17.01 17.63
CA LYS A 464 -18.67 -17.86 18.71
C LYS A 464 -17.40 -18.62 18.35
N THR A 465 -17.23 -18.95 17.07
CA THR A 465 -16.14 -19.83 16.60
C THR A 465 -14.91 -19.08 16.11
N LEU A 466 -15.04 -17.79 15.76
CA LEU A 466 -13.96 -16.99 15.20
C LEU A 466 -13.60 -15.82 16.12
N PRO A 467 -12.32 -15.45 16.22
CA PRO A 467 -11.93 -14.21 16.90
C PRO A 467 -12.60 -13.00 16.23
N LEU A 468 -13.05 -12.03 17.04
CA LEU A 468 -13.75 -10.86 16.53
C LEU A 468 -12.81 -9.69 16.18
N ALA A 469 -13.12 -9.01 15.09
CA ALA A 469 -12.39 -7.81 14.65
C ALA A 469 -12.65 -6.59 15.55
N SER A 470 -11.67 -5.69 15.63
CA SER A 470 -11.80 -4.43 16.38
C SER A 470 -12.75 -3.43 15.70
N GLN A 471 -13.23 -2.46 16.47
CA GLN A 471 -14.01 -1.33 15.95
C GLN A 471 -13.17 -0.41 15.05
N GLU A 472 -11.85 -0.33 15.26
CA GLU A 472 -10.93 0.43 14.41
C GLU A 472 -10.85 -0.18 13.00
N ALA A 473 -10.61 -1.49 12.89
CA ALA A 473 -10.59 -2.20 11.61
C ALA A 473 -11.95 -2.10 10.90
N SER A 474 -13.04 -2.21 11.67
CA SER A 474 -14.40 -1.99 11.17
C SER A 474 -14.61 -0.60 10.59
N GLY A 475 -14.13 0.45 11.29
CA GLY A 475 -14.21 1.84 10.83
C GLY A 475 -13.37 2.10 9.57
N ALA A 476 -12.21 1.45 9.44
CA ALA A 476 -11.36 1.53 8.26
C ALA A 476 -12.00 0.86 7.03
N ILE A 477 -12.58 -0.34 7.19
CA ILE A 477 -13.35 -1.01 6.13
C ILE A 477 -14.55 -0.15 5.73
N GLU A 478 -15.26 0.45 6.70
CA GLU A 478 -16.38 1.32 6.40
C GLU A 478 -15.98 2.55 5.57
N ALA A 479 -14.87 3.20 5.92
CA ALA A 479 -14.35 4.35 5.20
C ALA A 479 -14.03 3.98 3.74
N TYR A 480 -13.41 2.82 3.51
CA TYR A 480 -13.20 2.29 2.16
C TYR A 480 -14.52 2.17 1.39
N HIS A 481 -15.54 1.56 2.01
CA HIS A 481 -16.85 1.36 1.40
C HIS A 481 -17.59 2.65 1.07
N VAL A 482 -17.50 3.65 1.93
CA VAL A 482 -18.07 4.96 1.69
C VAL A 482 -17.41 5.57 0.45
N LYS A 483 -16.08 5.61 0.41
CA LYS A 483 -15.33 6.16 -0.73
C LYS A 483 -15.65 5.41 -2.02
N LEU A 484 -15.71 4.08 -1.96
CA LEU A 484 -16.08 3.22 -3.08
C LEU A 484 -17.49 3.54 -3.61
N LYS A 485 -18.48 3.65 -2.72
CA LYS A 485 -19.87 3.97 -3.12
C LYS A 485 -19.98 5.34 -3.77
N VAL A 486 -19.27 6.34 -3.25
CA VAL A 486 -19.25 7.70 -3.82
C VAL A 486 -18.69 7.67 -5.24
N LYS A 487 -17.62 6.88 -5.49
CA LYS A 487 -17.02 6.77 -6.83
C LYS A 487 -17.84 5.94 -7.82
N LEU A 488 -18.52 4.88 -7.36
CA LEU A 488 -19.28 3.98 -8.23
C LEU A 488 -20.73 4.40 -8.46
N PHE A 489 -21.38 5.07 -7.50
CA PHE A 489 -22.81 5.36 -7.57
C PHE A 489 -23.11 6.84 -7.72
N ASP A 490 -22.23 7.57 -8.39
CA ASP A 490 -22.57 8.88 -8.94
C ASP A 490 -23.75 8.74 -9.92
N ASP A 491 -24.71 9.67 -9.84
CA ASP A 491 -25.99 9.61 -10.54
C ASP A 491 -25.84 9.66 -12.07
N SER A 492 -24.69 10.14 -12.54
CA SER A 492 -24.31 10.30 -13.96
C SER A 492 -24.19 8.99 -14.76
N HIS A 493 -24.08 7.82 -14.12
CA HIS A 493 -23.69 6.56 -14.80
C HIS A 493 -24.56 5.35 -14.47
N LEU A 494 -25.81 5.54 -14.00
CA LEU A 494 -26.69 4.43 -13.59
C LEU A 494 -26.92 3.37 -14.69
N GLY A 495 -26.94 3.75 -15.97
CA GLY A 495 -27.08 2.83 -17.11
C GLY A 495 -25.87 1.93 -17.37
N ALA A 496 -24.67 2.34 -16.94
CA ALA A 496 -23.41 1.62 -17.17
C ALA A 496 -23.08 0.57 -16.10
N LEU A 497 -23.85 0.53 -15.00
CA LEU A 497 -23.64 -0.44 -13.90
C LEU A 497 -23.74 -1.90 -14.35
N GLN A 498 -24.41 -2.16 -15.47
CA GLN A 498 -24.54 -3.50 -16.05
C GLN A 498 -23.39 -3.90 -16.97
N ARG A 499 -22.36 -3.06 -17.18
CA ARG A 499 -21.15 -3.42 -17.92
C ARG A 499 -19.97 -3.67 -16.98
N VAL A 500 -19.20 -4.72 -17.25
CA VAL A 500 -18.00 -5.05 -16.47
C VAL A 500 -16.85 -4.12 -16.86
N ASP A 501 -16.72 -3.76 -18.14
CA ASP A 501 -15.66 -2.87 -18.60
C ASP A 501 -15.71 -1.48 -17.95
N TRP A 502 -16.92 -0.96 -17.71
CA TRP A 502 -17.16 0.25 -16.94
C TRP A 502 -16.66 0.12 -15.49
N LEU A 503 -16.99 -0.98 -14.82
CA LEU A 503 -16.55 -1.23 -13.44
C LEU A 503 -15.03 -1.31 -13.36
N VAL A 504 -14.41 -2.07 -14.27
CA VAL A 504 -12.95 -2.20 -14.39
C VAL A 504 -12.31 -0.84 -14.61
N HIS A 505 -12.87 -0.01 -15.49
CA HIS A 505 -12.41 1.34 -15.72
C HIS A 505 -12.46 2.17 -14.42
N LYS A 506 -13.63 2.27 -13.75
CA LYS A 506 -13.77 3.05 -12.51
C LYS A 506 -12.83 2.61 -11.39
N LEU A 507 -12.63 1.29 -11.24
CA LEU A 507 -11.71 0.74 -10.24
C LEU A 507 -10.25 1.13 -10.57
N THR A 508 -9.83 0.95 -11.82
CA THR A 508 -8.42 1.10 -12.23
C THR A 508 -8.01 2.54 -12.54
N THR A 509 -8.96 3.44 -12.78
CA THR A 509 -8.70 4.85 -13.03
C THR A 509 -8.97 5.69 -11.78
N GLU A 510 -10.23 5.95 -11.45
CA GLU A 510 -10.63 6.90 -10.41
C GLU A 510 -10.34 6.37 -8.99
N LEU A 511 -10.78 5.14 -8.68
CA LEU A 511 -10.60 4.60 -7.34
C LEU A 511 -9.13 4.34 -7.03
N HIS A 512 -8.41 3.65 -7.93
CA HIS A 512 -6.96 3.44 -7.82
C HIS A 512 -6.22 4.77 -7.65
N SER A 513 -6.48 5.76 -8.51
CA SER A 513 -5.81 7.06 -8.45
C SER A 513 -6.09 7.81 -7.15
N SER A 514 -7.30 7.68 -6.60
CA SER A 514 -7.63 8.30 -5.31
C SER A 514 -6.79 7.74 -4.17
N TYR A 515 -6.63 6.42 -4.07
CA TYR A 515 -5.80 5.82 -3.01
C TYR A 515 -4.30 6.01 -3.25
N TRP A 516 -3.87 6.01 -4.51
CA TRP A 516 -2.49 6.32 -4.86
C TRP A 516 -2.13 7.74 -4.41
N LEU A 517 -2.97 8.73 -4.71
CA LEU A 517 -2.72 10.12 -4.35
C LEU A 517 -2.79 10.35 -2.84
N ASP A 518 -3.76 9.74 -2.14
CA ASP A 518 -3.84 9.78 -0.67
C ASP A 518 -2.53 9.30 -0.02
N ARG A 519 -2.03 8.13 -0.44
CA ARG A 519 -0.77 7.57 0.08
C ARG A 519 0.44 8.42 -0.29
N TYR A 520 0.49 8.91 -1.52
CA TYR A 520 1.56 9.80 -1.97
C TYR A 520 1.61 11.10 -1.15
N ALA A 521 0.44 11.70 -0.89
CA ALA A 521 0.30 12.91 -0.10
C ALA A 521 0.80 12.71 1.34
N ASP A 522 0.43 11.60 1.98
CA ASP A 522 0.89 11.26 3.33
C ASP A 522 2.41 10.98 3.39
N GLU A 523 2.96 10.22 2.43
CA GLU A 523 4.38 9.85 2.41
C GLU A 523 5.33 11.00 2.06
N CYS A 524 4.96 11.82 1.08
CA CYS A 524 5.80 12.91 0.59
C CYS A 524 5.56 14.23 1.32
N ASP A 525 4.67 14.25 2.33
CA ASP A 525 4.21 15.46 3.02
C ASP A 525 3.80 16.56 2.03
N SER A 526 2.99 16.17 1.05
CA SER A 526 2.56 17.02 -0.06
C SER A 526 1.03 16.99 -0.20
N PHE A 527 0.45 17.95 -0.93
CA PHE A 527 -1.01 18.08 -1.07
C PHE A 527 -1.72 18.11 0.30
N GLN A 528 -1.44 19.16 1.08
CA GLN A 528 -1.87 19.26 2.49
C GLN A 528 -3.37 18.96 2.69
N SER A 529 -4.24 19.48 1.83
CA SER A 529 -5.68 19.20 1.88
C SER A 529 -6.03 17.73 1.66
N VAL A 530 -5.39 17.07 0.69
CA VAL A 530 -5.58 15.63 0.39
C VAL A 530 -5.09 14.80 1.57
N LYS A 531 -3.94 15.15 2.13
CA LYS A 531 -3.39 14.48 3.32
C LYS A 531 -4.32 14.62 4.53
N GLU A 532 -4.81 15.83 4.80
CA GLU A 532 -5.75 16.08 5.91
C GLU A 532 -7.06 15.32 5.73
N GLU A 533 -7.62 15.30 4.51
CA GLU A 533 -8.82 14.52 4.19
C GLU A 533 -8.57 13.02 4.36
N TYR A 534 -7.42 12.51 3.89
CA TYR A 534 -7.04 11.11 4.06
C TYR A 534 -6.92 10.73 5.55
N ILE A 535 -6.21 11.53 6.35
CA ILE A 535 -6.09 11.30 7.80
C ILE A 535 -7.48 11.30 8.45
N ALA A 536 -8.34 12.24 8.10
CA ALA A 536 -9.70 12.36 8.63
C ALA A 536 -10.72 11.40 8.01
N SER A 537 -10.32 10.54 7.06
CA SER A 537 -11.25 9.67 6.32
C SER A 537 -11.93 8.61 7.21
N THR A 538 -11.25 8.14 8.25
CA THR A 538 -11.83 7.17 9.20
C THR A 538 -12.56 7.88 10.34
N SER A 539 -13.62 7.24 10.83
CA SER A 539 -14.31 7.72 12.03
C SER A 539 -13.43 7.59 13.29
N TRP A 540 -12.49 6.64 13.31
CA TRP A 540 -11.55 6.43 14.41
C TRP A 540 -10.60 7.61 14.60
N HIS A 541 -9.92 8.05 13.54
CA HIS A 541 -9.04 9.22 13.60
C HIS A 541 -9.80 10.49 13.99
N ARG A 542 -11.02 10.67 13.45
CA ARG A 542 -11.88 11.79 13.83
C ARG A 542 -12.37 11.70 15.29
N ALA A 543 -12.45 10.51 15.88
CA ALA A 543 -12.79 10.33 17.28
C ALA A 543 -11.63 10.74 18.19
N LEU A 544 -10.38 10.38 17.84
CA LEU A 544 -9.18 10.76 18.58
C LEU A 544 -9.00 12.28 18.69
N GLN A 545 -9.50 13.04 17.71
CA GLN A 545 -9.46 14.51 17.76
C GLN A 545 -10.48 15.12 18.74
N ILE A 546 -11.47 14.36 19.22
CA ILE A 546 -12.45 14.85 20.20
C ILE A 546 -11.81 14.77 21.60
N PRO A 547 -11.70 15.86 22.37
CA PRO A 547 -11.14 15.81 23.71
C PRO A 547 -12.08 15.08 24.68
N ASP A 548 -11.53 14.38 25.68
CA ASP A 548 -12.34 13.66 26.68
C ASP A 548 -13.27 14.60 27.45
N SER A 549 -12.84 15.83 27.70
CA SER A 549 -13.63 16.87 28.37
C SER A 549 -14.88 17.31 27.60
N ALA A 550 -14.98 16.99 26.30
CA ALA A 550 -16.17 17.26 25.51
C ALA A 550 -17.24 16.16 25.64
N VAL A 551 -16.99 15.11 26.41
CA VAL A 551 -17.93 14.01 26.64
C VAL A 551 -18.43 14.04 28.08
N THR A 552 -19.74 14.12 28.25
CA THR A 552 -20.42 14.00 29.54
C THR A 552 -21.24 12.71 29.54
N LEU A 553 -20.99 11.81 30.50
CA LEU A 553 -21.80 10.61 30.69
C LEU A 553 -22.94 10.93 31.65
N ASP A 554 -24.11 10.34 31.43
CA ASP A 554 -25.19 10.40 32.40
C ASP A 554 -24.84 9.58 33.66
N ASP A 555 -24.96 10.22 34.83
CA ASP A 555 -24.54 9.65 36.11
C ASP A 555 -25.58 8.69 36.71
N ASN A 556 -26.86 8.82 36.33
CA ASN A 556 -27.95 8.15 37.03
C ASN A 556 -28.32 6.78 36.47
N ASP A 557 -28.17 6.53 35.16
CA ASP A 557 -28.44 5.19 34.59
C ASP A 557 -27.51 4.82 33.40
N ARG A 558 -26.51 5.66 33.08
CA ARG A 558 -25.60 5.48 31.93
C ARG A 558 -26.34 5.26 30.60
N LEU A 559 -27.56 5.76 30.47
CA LEU A 559 -28.42 5.52 29.30
C LEU A 559 -27.88 6.19 28.04
N PHE A 560 -27.25 7.35 28.21
CA PHE A 560 -26.68 8.14 27.13
C PHE A 560 -25.42 8.90 27.54
N ALA A 561 -24.65 9.28 26.54
CA ALA A 561 -23.52 10.19 26.63
C ALA A 561 -23.77 11.41 25.74
N LYS A 562 -23.41 12.59 26.22
CA LYS A 562 -23.47 13.85 25.46
C LYS A 562 -22.08 14.18 24.95
N VAL A 563 -21.95 14.41 23.65
CA VAL A 563 -20.70 14.83 23.00
C VAL A 563 -20.88 16.22 22.42
N LEU A 564 -20.10 17.20 22.91
CA LEU A 564 -20.14 18.57 22.42
C LEU A 564 -19.47 18.69 21.05
N SER A 565 -20.09 19.46 20.15
CA SER A 565 -19.50 19.74 18.84
C SER A 565 -18.30 20.67 18.98
N GLN A 566 -17.21 20.33 18.29
CA GLN A 566 -15.98 21.12 18.27
C GLN A 566 -16.10 22.41 17.46
N LYS A 567 -17.05 22.46 16.51
CA LYS A 567 -17.28 23.64 15.67
C LYS A 567 -18.23 24.64 16.31
N ASP A 568 -19.15 24.14 17.14
CA ASP A 568 -20.20 24.93 17.78
C ASP A 568 -20.56 24.28 19.11
N SER A 569 -20.19 24.91 20.21
CA SER A 569 -20.44 24.40 21.57
C SER A 569 -21.91 24.40 21.97
N SER A 570 -22.79 25.08 21.22
CA SER A 570 -24.24 25.02 21.44
C SER A 570 -24.86 23.71 20.94
N ILE A 571 -24.18 23.04 19.99
CA ILE A 571 -24.63 21.79 19.41
C ILE A 571 -24.01 20.63 20.19
N SER A 572 -24.85 19.68 20.59
CA SER A 572 -24.41 18.43 21.20
C SER A 572 -25.07 17.25 20.53
N HIS A 573 -24.32 16.16 20.42
CA HIS A 573 -24.79 14.88 19.93
C HIS A 573 -25.00 13.92 21.10
N LEU A 574 -26.15 13.28 21.13
CA LEU A 574 -26.44 12.23 22.10
C LEU A 574 -26.05 10.87 21.53
N VAL A 575 -25.39 10.08 22.36
CA VAL A 575 -24.99 8.70 22.09
C VAL A 575 -25.68 7.80 23.11
N TRP A 576 -26.64 7.00 22.67
CA TRP A 576 -27.35 6.04 23.52
C TRP A 576 -26.63 4.69 23.53
N ASN A 577 -26.80 3.96 24.64
CA ASN A 577 -26.12 2.69 24.89
C ASN A 577 -24.57 2.83 24.82
N PRO A 578 -23.98 3.75 25.61
CA PRO A 578 -22.56 4.06 25.56
C PRO A 578 -21.70 2.86 25.96
N GLY A 579 -20.57 2.65 25.27
CA GLY A 579 -19.67 1.51 25.51
C GLY A 579 -19.99 0.26 24.69
N SER A 580 -21.13 0.23 23.97
CA SER A 580 -21.51 -0.91 23.15
C SER A 580 -21.12 -0.75 21.67
N GLU A 581 -20.79 -1.86 21.00
CA GLU A 581 -20.78 -1.97 19.54
C GLU A 581 -22.12 -1.59 18.92
N PHE A 582 -23.22 -1.70 19.67
CA PHE A 582 -24.59 -1.41 19.25
C PHE A 582 -25.08 -0.03 19.74
N ALA A 583 -24.18 0.89 20.05
CA ALA A 583 -24.52 2.27 20.36
C ALA A 583 -25.22 3.00 19.19
N PHE A 584 -26.10 3.94 19.53
CA PHE A 584 -26.84 4.78 18.59
C PHE A 584 -26.44 6.25 18.78
N CYS A 585 -26.25 7.00 17.71
CA CYS A 585 -25.99 8.45 17.78
C CYS A 585 -26.93 9.22 16.86
N ASP A 586 -27.36 10.40 17.29
CA ASP A 586 -28.27 11.28 16.53
C ASP A 586 -27.58 12.07 15.40
N CYS A 587 -26.26 11.97 15.25
CA CYS A 587 -25.55 12.74 14.23
C CYS A 587 -25.89 12.23 12.82
N ALA A 588 -25.88 13.14 11.84
CA ALA A 588 -26.26 12.83 10.45
C ALA A 588 -25.51 11.64 9.85
N TRP A 589 -24.24 11.43 10.24
CA TRP A 589 -23.44 10.28 9.79
C TRP A 589 -23.98 8.94 10.33
N SER A 590 -24.33 8.93 11.62
CA SER A 590 -24.91 7.77 12.31
C SER A 590 -26.29 7.45 11.76
N MET A 591 -27.10 8.47 11.47
CA MET A 591 -28.44 8.32 10.87
C MET A 591 -28.42 7.69 9.47
N GLN A 592 -27.27 7.61 8.80
CA GLN A 592 -27.13 6.84 7.55
C GLN A 592 -26.82 5.35 7.79
N GLY A 593 -26.74 4.93 9.06
CA GLY A 593 -26.35 3.60 9.51
C GLY A 593 -24.84 3.38 9.63
N ASN A 594 -24.03 4.44 9.50
CA ASN A 594 -22.57 4.35 9.54
C ASN A 594 -22.03 4.47 11.00
N LEU A 595 -20.83 3.97 11.25
CA LEU A 595 -20.13 4.11 12.53
C LEU A 595 -19.52 5.51 12.65
N CYS A 596 -20.09 6.35 13.53
CA CYS A 596 -19.67 7.74 13.68
C CYS A 596 -18.55 7.92 14.70
N LYS A 597 -17.84 9.05 14.58
CA LYS A 597 -16.76 9.44 15.50
C LYS A 597 -17.23 9.62 16.95
N HIS A 598 -18.49 10.00 17.19
CA HIS A 598 -19.01 10.19 18.54
C HIS A 598 -19.17 8.86 19.27
N ILE A 599 -19.71 7.83 18.60
CA ILE A 599 -19.83 6.48 19.14
C ILE A 599 -18.45 5.93 19.50
N LEU A 600 -17.49 6.03 18.57
CA LEU A 600 -16.13 5.57 18.83
C LEU A 600 -15.49 6.30 20.00
N LYS A 601 -15.63 7.63 20.08
CA LYS A 601 -15.10 8.42 21.18
C LYS A 601 -15.69 8.01 22.53
N VAL A 602 -17.01 7.85 22.59
CA VAL A 602 -17.71 7.43 23.81
C VAL A 602 -17.26 6.03 24.23
N ASN A 603 -17.15 5.09 23.27
CA ASN A 603 -16.67 3.74 23.55
C ASN A 603 -15.24 3.73 24.11
N MET A 604 -14.32 4.53 23.54
CA MET A 604 -12.95 4.68 24.07
C MET A 604 -12.93 5.13 25.54
N ILE A 605 -13.82 6.07 25.92
CA ILE A 605 -13.92 6.53 27.31
C ILE A 605 -14.53 5.44 28.20
N CYS A 606 -15.59 4.77 27.75
CA CYS A 606 -16.24 3.70 28.49
C CYS A 606 -15.30 2.52 28.76
N ASP A 607 -14.48 2.12 27.79
CA ASP A 607 -13.48 1.05 27.94
C ASP A 607 -12.44 1.36 29.05
N SER A 608 -12.15 2.65 29.29
CA SER A 608 -11.20 3.08 30.33
C SER A 608 -11.80 3.14 31.74
N LYS A 609 -13.14 3.07 31.88
CA LYS A 609 -13.85 3.25 33.15
C LYS A 609 -14.32 1.92 33.75
N GLN A 610 -14.09 1.74 35.04
CA GLN A 610 -14.59 0.56 35.77
C GLN A 610 -16.13 0.49 35.74
N GLY A 611 -16.65 -0.70 35.43
CA GLY A 611 -18.08 -1.02 35.46
C GLY A 611 -18.82 -0.91 34.12
N HIS A 612 -18.15 -0.65 32.99
CA HIS A 612 -18.75 -0.87 31.67
C HIS A 612 -18.44 -2.29 31.19
N GLN A 613 -19.36 -2.88 30.42
CA GLN A 613 -19.13 -4.17 29.80
C GLN A 613 -18.02 -4.02 28.73
N PRO A 614 -16.99 -4.88 28.71
CA PRO A 614 -15.93 -4.79 27.72
C PRO A 614 -16.45 -5.02 26.30
N SER A 615 -15.77 -4.47 25.29
CA SER A 615 -16.09 -4.72 23.89
C SER A 615 -16.13 -6.22 23.54
N LEU A 616 -16.97 -6.62 22.59
CA LEU A 616 -17.05 -8.01 22.12
C LEU A 616 -15.70 -8.50 21.58
N SER A 617 -14.96 -7.63 20.89
CA SER A 617 -13.62 -7.96 20.40
C SER A 617 -12.63 -8.24 21.53
N PHE A 618 -12.72 -7.49 22.62
CA PHE A 618 -11.89 -7.70 23.81
C PHE A 618 -12.31 -8.96 24.58
N GLN A 619 -13.62 -9.19 24.75
CA GLN A 619 -14.13 -10.42 25.36
C GLN A 619 -13.69 -11.66 24.57
N SER A 620 -13.87 -11.65 23.25
CA SER A 620 -13.42 -12.72 22.35
C SER A 620 -11.92 -12.98 22.51
N PHE A 621 -11.10 -11.94 22.56
CA PHE A 621 -9.67 -12.07 22.80
C PHE A 621 -9.36 -12.67 24.18
N ASN A 622 -10.03 -12.20 25.23
CA ASN A 622 -9.86 -12.72 26.59
C ASN A 622 -10.27 -14.19 26.69
N ASP A 623 -11.40 -14.58 26.09
CA ASP A 623 -11.88 -15.97 26.05
C ASP A 623 -10.87 -16.89 25.36
N ILE A 624 -10.24 -16.44 24.27
CA ILE A 624 -9.18 -17.18 23.58
C ILE A 624 -7.97 -17.37 24.50
N LEU A 625 -7.54 -16.32 25.20
CA LEU A 625 -6.43 -16.41 26.15
C LEU A 625 -6.75 -17.35 27.31
N MET A 626 -7.97 -17.27 27.86
CA MET A 626 -8.42 -18.14 28.94
C MET A 626 -8.53 -19.60 28.48
N HIS A 627 -9.01 -19.86 27.27
CA HIS A 627 -9.06 -21.21 26.71
C HIS A 627 -7.65 -21.77 26.44
N LEU A 628 -6.72 -20.94 25.98
CA LEU A 628 -5.30 -21.32 25.86
C LEU A 628 -4.70 -21.67 27.23
N TRP A 629 -5.05 -20.90 28.26
CA TRP A 629 -4.61 -21.15 29.64
C TRP A 629 -5.24 -22.41 30.27
N GLN A 630 -6.50 -22.72 29.94
CA GLN A 630 -7.26 -23.85 30.50
C GLN A 630 -7.04 -25.19 29.79
N LYS A 631 -6.42 -25.23 28.61
CA LYS A 631 -6.10 -26.49 27.93
C LYS A 631 -5.24 -27.38 28.86
N PRO A 632 -5.62 -28.64 29.11
CA PRO A 632 -4.86 -29.52 29.99
C PRO A 632 -3.45 -29.74 29.42
N MET A 633 -2.46 -29.39 30.23
CA MET A 633 -1.05 -29.43 29.88
C MET A 633 -0.45 -30.77 30.33
N ASP A 634 -0.97 -31.86 29.80
CA ASP A 634 -0.43 -33.21 30.06
C ASP A 634 0.75 -33.55 29.12
N ASP A 635 1.14 -32.61 28.26
CA ASP A 635 2.25 -32.72 27.33
C ASP A 635 3.25 -31.56 27.59
N SER A 636 4.52 -31.91 27.85
CA SER A 636 5.59 -30.94 28.15
C SER A 636 5.91 -30.01 26.99
N VAL A 637 5.64 -30.43 25.75
CA VAL A 637 5.84 -29.65 24.53
C VAL A 637 4.79 -28.55 24.41
N GLY A 638 3.55 -28.81 24.81
CA GLY A 638 2.46 -27.84 24.89
C GLY A 638 2.77 -26.70 25.86
N LEU A 639 3.41 -27.01 26.99
CA LEU A 639 3.89 -26.03 27.96
C LEU A 639 5.05 -25.18 27.39
N ASP A 640 6.06 -25.82 26.80
CA ASP A 640 7.21 -25.12 26.22
C ASP A 640 6.79 -24.19 25.07
N GLN A 641 5.87 -24.66 24.20
CA GLN A 641 5.30 -23.83 23.15
C GLN A 641 4.49 -22.68 23.75
N SER A 642 3.56 -22.94 24.66
CA SER A 642 2.73 -21.88 25.26
C SER A 642 3.59 -20.80 25.92
N MET A 643 4.62 -21.18 26.69
CA MET A 643 5.59 -20.24 27.24
C MET A 643 6.31 -19.45 26.15
N ALA A 644 6.83 -20.09 25.10
CA ALA A 644 7.51 -19.41 24.01
C ALA A 644 6.60 -18.40 23.29
N TRP A 645 5.34 -18.77 23.01
CA TRP A 645 4.36 -17.88 22.39
C TRP A 645 3.97 -16.73 23.32
N THR A 646 3.76 -16.97 24.62
CA THR A 646 3.45 -15.92 25.60
C THR A 646 4.61 -14.94 25.74
N TYR A 647 5.86 -15.41 25.84
CA TYR A 647 7.03 -14.52 25.89
C TYR A 647 7.22 -13.74 24.59
N GLN A 648 6.95 -14.35 23.44
CA GLN A 648 7.00 -13.65 22.15
C GLN A 648 5.91 -12.58 22.04
N MET A 649 4.68 -12.89 22.47
CA MET A 649 3.59 -11.92 22.52
C MET A 649 3.90 -10.79 23.51
N LEU A 650 4.44 -11.11 24.69
CA LEU A 650 4.86 -10.13 25.69
C LEU A 650 5.94 -9.20 25.14
N ASP A 651 6.98 -9.74 24.49
CA ASP A 651 8.04 -8.96 23.84
C ASP A 651 7.48 -8.05 22.74
N GLN A 652 6.55 -8.54 21.93
CA GLN A 652 5.88 -7.73 20.90
C GLN A 652 5.01 -6.63 21.51
N ILE A 653 4.24 -6.92 22.55
CA ILE A 653 3.41 -5.94 23.26
C ILE A 653 4.30 -4.90 23.93
N GLN A 654 5.38 -5.29 24.59
CA GLN A 654 6.33 -4.36 25.21
C GLN A 654 6.93 -3.41 24.17
N LYS A 655 7.38 -3.93 23.03
CA LYS A 655 7.86 -3.10 21.91
C LYS A 655 6.78 -2.17 21.38
N LEU A 656 5.52 -2.62 21.28
CA LEU A 656 4.37 -1.79 20.87
C LEU A 656 4.06 -0.69 21.88
N VAL A 657 4.14 -0.98 23.19
CA VAL A 657 3.93 0.00 24.26
C VAL A 657 5.06 1.02 24.28
N GLU A 658 6.31 0.60 24.08
CA GLU A 658 7.46 1.51 23.89
C GLU A 658 7.27 2.40 22.66
N LEU A 659 6.77 1.85 21.55
CA LEU A 659 6.43 2.60 20.33
C LEU A 659 5.33 3.64 20.56
N ASN A 660 4.26 3.30 21.29
CA ASN A 660 3.15 4.20 21.57
C ASN A 660 3.50 5.27 22.63
N GLY A 661 4.44 4.98 23.53
CA GLY A 661 4.88 5.91 24.58
C GLY A 661 5.92 6.93 24.12
N SER A 662 6.55 6.73 22.95
CA SER A 662 7.58 7.64 22.44
C SER A 662 6.99 8.80 21.64
N LYS A 663 7.39 10.03 22.00
CA LYS A 663 7.03 11.26 21.28
C LYS A 663 7.81 11.45 19.98
N ASP A 664 8.81 10.62 19.74
CA ASP A 664 9.66 10.66 18.54
C ASP A 664 9.94 9.23 18.05
N ILE A 665 9.32 8.86 16.92
CA ILE A 665 9.50 7.58 16.25
C ILE A 665 10.97 7.42 15.79
N GLY A 666 11.69 8.51 15.52
CA GLY A 666 13.07 8.51 15.06
C GLY A 666 14.05 7.89 16.07
N THR A 667 13.83 8.10 17.37
CA THR A 667 14.68 7.50 18.43
C THR A 667 14.49 5.99 18.59
N LEU A 668 13.31 5.44 18.26
CA LEU A 668 13.04 3.99 18.30
C LEU A 668 13.50 3.27 17.03
N VAL A 669 13.40 3.93 15.87
CA VAL A 669 13.92 3.41 14.60
C VAL A 669 15.43 3.16 14.66
N ASN A 670 16.16 3.91 15.49
CA ASN A 670 17.59 3.69 15.72
C ASN A 670 17.90 2.46 16.60
N ASN A 671 16.94 1.99 17.41
CA ASN A 671 17.08 0.83 18.29
C ASN A 671 16.48 -0.46 17.69
N LEU A 672 15.60 -0.34 16.70
CA LEU A 672 15.18 -1.46 15.87
C LEU A 672 16.31 -1.82 14.90
N PRO A 673 16.75 -3.09 14.81
CA PRO A 673 17.74 -3.46 13.81
C PRO A 673 17.17 -3.13 12.44
N THR A 674 17.81 -2.19 11.76
CA THR A 674 17.53 -1.79 10.39
C THR A 674 17.84 -2.97 9.48
N ARG A 675 16.89 -3.91 9.35
CA ARG A 675 16.86 -4.81 8.19
C ARG A 675 16.23 -4.06 7.04
N TRP A 676 16.95 -3.05 6.55
CA TRP A 676 16.99 -2.86 5.11
C TRP A 676 17.42 -4.19 4.54
N VAL A 677 16.67 -4.73 3.59
CA VAL A 677 17.21 -5.77 2.72
C VAL A 677 18.44 -5.15 2.09
N SER A 678 19.60 -5.45 2.67
CA SER A 678 20.86 -5.38 1.96
C SER A 678 20.59 -6.08 0.65
N LYS A 679 20.69 -5.33 -0.47
CA LYS A 679 20.93 -5.92 -1.78
C LYS A 679 21.81 -7.14 -1.56
N LYS A 680 21.40 -8.29 -2.08
CA LYS A 680 22.21 -9.53 -2.07
C LYS A 680 23.64 -9.18 -2.46
N SER A 681 24.50 -8.96 -1.47
CA SER A 681 25.93 -9.01 -1.63
C SER A 681 26.24 -10.47 -1.86
N ARG A 682 27.00 -10.73 -2.93
CA ARG A 682 27.51 -12.05 -3.25
C ARG A 682 28.09 -12.68 -1.99
N THR A 683 27.77 -13.97 -1.82
CA THR A 683 28.40 -14.90 -0.89
C THR A 683 29.88 -14.61 -0.66
N HIS A 684 30.26 -14.34 0.58
CA HIS A 684 31.61 -14.64 1.03
C HIS A 684 31.54 -15.59 2.23
N VAL A 685 32.11 -16.76 2.01
CA VAL A 685 32.37 -17.79 3.02
C VAL A 685 33.46 -17.28 3.96
N GLY A 686 33.21 -17.30 5.26
CA GLY A 686 34.20 -17.01 6.30
C GLY A 686 33.69 -17.48 7.67
N LYS A 687 34.46 -18.37 8.32
CA LYS A 687 34.15 -19.10 9.56
C LYS A 687 33.91 -18.20 10.79
N PRO A 688 33.17 -18.68 11.81
CA PRO A 688 32.67 -17.88 12.93
C PRO A 688 33.75 -17.63 14.00
N SER A 689 33.85 -16.40 14.49
CA SER A 689 34.54 -16.11 15.75
C SER A 689 33.56 -16.21 16.92
N SER A 690 33.79 -17.23 17.74
CA SER A 690 33.20 -17.44 19.06
C SER A 690 33.66 -16.37 20.04
N THR A 691 32.74 -15.63 20.64
CA THR A 691 32.75 -15.29 22.08
C THR A 691 31.41 -14.65 22.44
N ALA A 692 30.59 -15.40 23.16
CA ALA A 692 29.47 -14.87 23.91
C ALA A 692 30.03 -14.09 25.11
N ALA A 693 29.68 -12.81 25.21
CA ALA A 693 29.84 -12.04 26.44
C ALA A 693 28.44 -11.67 26.95
N LEU A 694 28.06 -12.32 28.06
CA LEU A 694 26.88 -12.01 28.86
C LEU A 694 26.94 -10.56 29.36
N PRO A 695 25.81 -9.82 29.42
CA PRO A 695 25.76 -8.55 30.13
C PRO A 695 25.75 -8.79 31.65
N SER A 696 26.74 -8.24 32.34
CA SER A 696 26.84 -8.27 33.80
C SER A 696 25.82 -7.33 34.44
N ASN A 697 24.96 -7.92 35.26
CA ASN A 697 24.04 -7.25 36.19
C ASN A 697 24.84 -6.58 37.32
N SER A 698 24.62 -5.29 37.61
CA SER A 698 24.78 -4.76 38.98
C SER A 698 24.06 -3.42 39.17
N ASN A 699 23.00 -3.47 39.99
CA ASN A 699 22.47 -2.33 40.71
C ASN A 699 23.38 -2.02 41.90
N GLY A 700 23.68 -0.74 42.14
CA GLY A 700 24.42 -0.31 43.32
C GLY A 700 24.52 1.21 43.42
N THR A 701 23.59 1.80 44.17
CA THR A 701 23.51 3.21 44.57
C THR A 701 24.67 3.62 45.49
N ARG A 702 25.28 4.80 45.26
CA ARG A 702 25.41 5.92 46.23
C ARG A 702 26.43 7.01 45.84
N THR A 703 25.90 8.24 45.76
CA THR A 703 26.43 9.54 46.26
C THR A 703 27.85 10.03 45.96
N ALA A 704 27.85 11.21 45.32
CA ALA A 704 28.54 12.46 45.70
C ALA A 704 29.95 12.78 45.16
N ALA A 705 30.04 14.08 44.82
CA ALA A 705 31.20 14.98 44.79
C ALA A 705 31.99 15.16 43.47
N ALA A 706 31.99 16.42 43.06
CA ALA A 706 32.72 17.01 41.96
C ALA A 706 34.24 17.11 42.19
N ARG A 707 35.04 16.96 41.13
CA ARG A 707 35.99 17.97 40.60
C ARG A 707 37.07 17.35 39.69
N LYS A 708 37.15 17.91 38.47
CA LYS A 708 38.34 18.44 37.76
C LYS A 708 39.68 17.66 37.81
N LYS A 709 40.16 17.32 36.60
CA LYS A 709 41.43 17.72 35.92
C LYS A 709 42.24 16.54 35.33
N ASN A 710 42.34 16.58 33.99
CA ASN A 710 43.54 16.38 33.17
C ASN A 710 44.80 15.81 33.83
N ARG A 711 45.33 14.71 33.27
CA ARG A 711 46.73 14.69 32.83
C ARG A 711 47.07 13.57 31.84
N LYS A 712 47.56 14.01 30.68
CA LYS A 712 48.35 13.28 29.67
C LYS A 712 49.54 12.55 30.29
N ARG A 713 49.88 11.38 29.74
CA ARG A 713 51.23 10.83 29.45
C ARG A 713 51.05 9.39 28.93
N LYS A 714 51.83 8.84 28.01
CA LYS A 714 52.84 9.30 27.06
C LYS A 714 53.03 8.09 26.11
N ARG A 715 53.19 8.35 24.82
CA ARG A 715 53.58 7.39 23.79
C ARG A 715 55.10 7.12 23.86
N LEU A 716 55.53 6.04 23.20
CA LEU A 716 56.88 5.58 22.80
C LEU A 716 57.28 4.27 23.51
N SER A 717 57.91 3.27 22.90
CA SER A 717 58.24 2.92 21.51
C SER A 717 59.09 1.64 21.54
N ARG A 718 59.01 0.84 20.47
CA ARG A 718 60.03 -0.13 19.96
C ARG A 718 60.23 -1.47 20.69
N LEU A 719 59.65 -2.49 20.04
CA LEU A 719 60.31 -3.62 19.35
C LEU A 719 61.45 -4.37 20.06
N ARG A 720 61.21 -5.67 20.26
CA ARG A 720 61.97 -6.69 19.55
C ARG A 720 61.05 -7.39 18.55
#